data_AF-A0A2M7KWH4-F1
#
_entry.id   AF-A0A2M7KWH4-F1
#
_cell.length_a   1.000
_cell.length_b   1.000
_cell.length_c   1.000
_cell.angle_alpha   90.00
_cell.angle_beta   90.00
_cell.angle_gamma   90.00
#
_symmetry.space_group_name_H-M   'P 1'
#
loop_
_entity.id
_entity.type
_entity.pdbx_description
1 polymer ?
#
loop_
_entity_poly.entity_id
_entity_poly.type
_entity_poly.pdbx_seq_one_letter_code
_entity_poly.pdbx_strand_id
1 'polypeptide(L)'
;MKRLLVLLTTLFFLFTLVTPASADNSLRVYYAGPDGSVKTALELAEFQLVDDPAQADVLVLNGVIPDSAAVAARLEAGAGLVLILGPDMTEADVMALTGVTLTLTPREDAVSLTAIQVDDALVQQIIWNGAPQVRERFELQTPVSSVQPLVTAYEDGEWILWQARTNTYVFQAFLDDANPQIQEWAYFNYLIYHLVERAAGRTPLPFADYPGSPVPHAAERNILLAVMGLMLVTTFGAFFVVRRYSLKHPEELDKIVSDRGRFEVREAKTEWEEVGFHRPLGGFLVALSIGLVLFIPLIIYQNLILPSFILPSAQALGIWGRVTQFFNLAWAFFDMGTSIAFIKYLSEHRVHDPKKGIQYGQVFVWWQALSGAVQVALVIGLASTLAPRSAYALYAWSVIFHSFIQIPGFYQVMRHALTGFQRLDYSRLLDIGLNVLFPMLVQPVFVTIMFAWGRAHPVFGGAMGGLLGMGVAAYAAELLTFLLGLWLYRRVGYNARILFLAHFDWEVVKTSFKFGVFEMLGSAAWSFGQAMEIAITQTRLINYAEIWGNWGLAQNFIFAFNVTQTLNDGVMPAISEAISNGKRILSQYYSVMAYKYNGLTSAFIGAVLLAVAPKFILGSTGIEFQRAAVYVIPLTIWGAVQFPSWVGDNVQLGANKPYLKSILVFSEQVIRVALAWILLARFQVTALIIAYFVGLFVKGITAYFVNHKLCFPQRFYLWQSLTAPLLAGAAHYGILSLINSFLWKGDQITSVLIFLIGILPSFPLFMFLYGLFGGWDKDTLDELKDAVALTGGMRWLTRWGMYEPTALGARVSPLNGRFPITNRVEAMEEARKLTGEKVRL
;
A
#
# COMPACT_ATOMS: atom_id res chain seq x y z
N MET A 1 -23.14 18.43 24.61
CA MET A 1 -23.28 19.40 23.49
C MET A 1 -22.65 20.74 23.79
N LYS A 2 -23.12 21.56 24.75
CA LYS A 2 -22.51 22.89 25.04
C LYS A 2 -21.00 22.84 25.32
N ARG A 3 -20.49 21.90 26.13
CA ARG A 3 -19.05 21.81 26.45
C ARG A 3 -18.16 21.39 25.27
N LEU A 4 -18.65 20.51 24.38
CA LEU A 4 -17.90 20.07 23.19
C LEU A 4 -17.93 21.14 22.08
N LEU A 5 -19.09 21.79 21.91
CA LEU A 5 -19.24 22.92 21.00
C LEU A 5 -18.35 24.08 21.46
N VAL A 6 -18.31 24.39 22.76
CA VAL A 6 -17.42 25.40 23.32
C VAL A 6 -15.95 25.01 23.09
N LEU A 7 -15.53 23.77 23.37
CA LEU A 7 -14.14 23.35 23.11
C LEU A 7 -13.73 23.50 21.63
N LEU A 8 -14.59 23.07 20.69
CA LEU A 8 -14.37 23.19 19.25
C LEU A 8 -14.39 24.65 18.77
N THR A 9 -15.27 25.48 19.33
CA THR A 9 -15.35 26.91 19.01
C THR A 9 -14.15 27.66 19.57
N THR A 10 -13.68 27.32 20.78
CA THR A 10 -12.48 27.89 21.39
C THR A 10 -11.23 27.49 20.64
N LEU A 11 -11.13 26.23 20.16
CA LEU A 11 -10.05 25.81 19.25
C LEU A 11 -10.10 26.58 17.92
N PHE A 12 -11.30 26.74 17.32
CA PHE A 12 -11.49 27.52 16.09
C PHE A 12 -11.05 28.99 16.24
N PHE A 13 -11.34 29.64 17.38
CA PHE A 13 -10.89 31.01 17.65
C PHE A 13 -9.40 31.11 18.03
N LEU A 14 -8.81 30.07 18.65
CA LEU A 14 -7.37 30.03 18.95
C LEU A 14 -6.49 29.88 17.70
N PHE A 15 -7.03 29.33 16.60
CA PHE A 15 -6.27 29.10 15.35
C PHE A 15 -6.49 30.15 14.25
N THR A 16 -7.38 31.14 14.42
CA THR A 16 -7.76 32.10 13.36
C THR A 16 -7.02 33.45 13.41
N LEU A 17 -6.02 33.63 14.28
CA LEU A 17 -5.25 34.87 14.41
C LEU A 17 -3.77 34.64 14.10
N VAL A 18 -3.43 34.47 12.81
CA VAL A 18 -2.03 34.53 12.37
C VAL A 18 -1.98 35.32 11.06
N THR A 19 -1.27 36.44 11.08
CA THR A 19 -0.93 37.22 9.89
C THR A 19 0.11 36.48 9.05
N PRO A 20 0.02 36.51 7.71
CA PRO A 20 1.02 35.89 6.84
C PRO A 20 2.40 36.53 7.08
N ALA A 21 3.45 35.71 7.12
CA ALA A 21 4.81 36.20 7.04
C ALA A 21 5.06 36.72 5.61
N SER A 22 5.67 37.90 5.48
CA SER A 22 6.07 38.46 4.20
C SER A 22 7.59 38.42 4.13
N ALA A 23 8.14 38.02 2.99
CA ALA A 23 9.54 38.27 2.68
C ALA A 23 9.76 39.78 2.46
N ASP A 24 11.00 40.24 2.64
CA ASP A 24 11.41 41.62 2.35
C ASP A 24 11.79 41.73 0.87
N ASN A 25 10.86 42.26 0.06
CA ASN A 25 10.97 42.33 -1.41
C ASN A 25 11.93 43.42 -1.92
N SER A 26 12.76 44.01 -1.05
CA SER A 26 13.67 45.10 -1.41
C SER A 26 14.97 44.67 -2.09
N LEU A 27 15.26 43.36 -2.17
CA LEU A 27 16.53 42.86 -2.69
C LEU A 27 16.56 42.89 -4.23
N ARG A 28 17.56 43.56 -4.80
CA ARG A 28 17.77 43.61 -6.26
C ARG A 28 18.71 42.50 -6.70
N VAL A 29 18.25 41.67 -7.63
CA VAL A 29 18.99 40.49 -8.10
C VAL A 29 19.22 40.60 -9.60
N TYR A 30 20.47 40.46 -10.03
CA TYR A 30 20.79 40.28 -11.44
C TYR A 30 20.87 38.79 -11.73
N TYR A 31 20.10 38.31 -12.72
CA TYR A 31 20.10 36.93 -13.15
C TYR A 31 20.67 36.81 -14.55
N ALA A 32 21.66 35.94 -14.74
CA ALA A 32 22.17 35.55 -16.05
C ALA A 32 22.12 34.03 -16.21
N GLY A 33 21.37 33.57 -17.20
CA GLY A 33 21.18 32.15 -17.50
C GLY A 33 19.90 31.94 -18.32
N PRO A 34 19.58 30.69 -18.67
CA PRO A 34 18.36 30.37 -19.42
C PRO A 34 17.08 30.70 -18.62
N ASP A 35 16.00 30.98 -19.35
CA ASP A 35 14.66 31.06 -18.75
C ASP A 35 14.23 29.66 -18.31
N GLY A 36 14.30 29.39 -17.01
CA GLY A 36 14.09 28.06 -16.44
C GLY A 36 13.78 28.07 -14.94
N SER A 37 14.06 26.95 -14.27
CA SER A 37 13.68 26.74 -12.87
C SER A 37 14.34 27.72 -11.91
N VAL A 38 15.59 28.14 -12.17
CA VAL A 38 16.30 29.13 -11.34
C VAL A 38 15.62 30.49 -11.38
N LYS A 39 15.33 31.01 -12.58
CA LYS A 39 14.59 32.27 -12.74
C LYS A 39 13.22 32.21 -12.09
N THR A 40 12.51 31.10 -12.28
CA THR A 40 11.20 30.85 -11.67
C THR A 40 11.30 30.88 -10.13
N ALA A 41 12.35 30.30 -9.55
CA ALA A 41 12.58 30.35 -8.11
C ALA A 41 12.83 31.78 -7.60
N LEU A 42 13.55 32.61 -8.35
CA LEU A 42 13.77 34.02 -8.02
C LEU A 42 12.48 34.84 -8.09
N GLU A 43 11.64 34.59 -9.09
CA GLU A 43 10.33 35.24 -9.24
C GLU A 43 9.36 34.83 -8.11
N LEU A 44 9.34 33.55 -7.73
CA LEU A 44 8.54 33.06 -6.60
C LEU A 44 8.96 33.65 -5.26
N ALA A 45 10.24 34.02 -5.12
CA ALA A 45 10.76 34.72 -3.95
C ALA A 45 10.46 36.22 -3.96
N GLU A 46 9.80 36.74 -5.01
CA GLU A 46 9.46 38.15 -5.19
C GLU A 46 10.67 39.10 -5.15
N PHE A 47 11.86 38.63 -5.58
CA PHE A 47 13.03 39.47 -5.74
C PHE A 47 12.88 40.47 -6.89
N GLN A 48 13.46 41.66 -6.75
CA GLN A 48 13.46 42.65 -7.83
C GLN A 48 14.55 42.30 -8.85
N LEU A 49 14.17 41.68 -9.97
CA LEU A 49 15.10 41.38 -11.06
C LEU A 49 15.53 42.68 -11.77
N VAL A 50 16.84 42.88 -11.90
CA VAL A 50 17.44 44.03 -12.59
C VAL A 50 18.22 43.57 -13.83
N ASP A 51 18.20 44.36 -14.90
CA ASP A 51 18.88 44.06 -16.15
C ASP A 51 20.36 44.50 -16.16
N ASP A 52 20.76 45.36 -15.21
CA ASP A 52 22.11 45.91 -15.08
C ASP A 52 22.80 45.35 -13.83
N PRO A 53 23.93 44.60 -13.98
CA PRO A 53 24.65 44.04 -12.83
C PRO A 53 25.13 45.11 -11.85
N ALA A 54 25.36 46.36 -12.29
CA ALA A 54 25.78 47.44 -11.40
C ALA A 54 24.73 47.80 -10.34
N GLN A 55 23.46 47.49 -10.59
CA GLN A 55 22.34 47.81 -9.70
C GLN A 55 22.02 46.68 -8.70
N ALA A 56 22.60 45.50 -8.89
CA ALA A 56 22.23 44.30 -8.14
C ALA A 56 22.95 44.22 -6.79
N ASP A 57 22.23 43.79 -5.76
CA ASP A 57 22.80 43.49 -4.44
C ASP A 57 23.36 42.05 -4.41
N VAL A 58 22.79 41.16 -5.23
CA VAL A 58 23.27 39.78 -5.45
C VAL A 58 23.27 39.45 -6.94
N LEU A 59 24.34 38.80 -7.40
CA LEU A 59 24.48 38.27 -8.76
C LEU A 59 24.16 36.77 -8.72
N VAL A 60 23.21 36.31 -9.54
CA VAL A 60 22.88 34.89 -9.72
C VAL A 60 23.27 34.49 -11.14
N LEU A 61 24.33 33.70 -11.26
CA LEU A 61 24.89 33.27 -12.54
C LEU A 61 24.64 31.77 -12.70
N ASN A 62 23.88 31.40 -13.72
CA ASN A 62 23.49 30.02 -14.01
C ASN A 62 24.09 29.58 -15.35
N GLY A 63 25.27 28.96 -15.30
CA GLY A 63 25.99 28.45 -16.46
C GLY A 63 26.54 29.49 -17.44
N VAL A 64 26.25 30.78 -17.26
CA VAL A 64 26.61 31.86 -18.19
C VAL A 64 27.17 33.08 -17.45
N ILE A 65 28.22 33.69 -18.00
CA ILE A 65 28.84 34.93 -17.51
C ILE A 65 28.87 35.94 -18.67
N PRO A 66 27.85 36.81 -18.81
CA PRO A 66 27.69 37.66 -19.99
C PRO A 66 28.66 38.86 -20.04
N ASP A 67 29.04 39.44 -18.89
CA ASP A 67 30.00 40.55 -18.79
C ASP A 67 30.93 40.34 -17.58
N SER A 68 32.01 39.59 -17.78
CA SER A 68 32.93 39.19 -16.71
C SER A 68 33.59 40.38 -16.01
N ALA A 69 33.81 41.51 -16.71
CA ALA A 69 34.42 42.69 -16.14
C ALA A 69 33.44 43.47 -15.25
N ALA A 70 32.20 43.67 -15.69
CA ALA A 70 31.18 44.34 -14.88
C ALA A 70 30.78 43.50 -13.66
N VAL A 71 30.67 42.18 -13.82
CA VAL A 71 30.39 41.23 -12.74
C VAL A 71 31.52 41.27 -11.70
N ALA A 72 32.78 41.16 -12.12
CA ALA A 72 33.93 41.21 -11.21
C ALA A 72 33.99 42.54 -10.45
N ALA A 73 33.80 43.68 -11.13
CA ALA A 73 33.78 45.00 -10.50
C ALA A 73 32.67 45.13 -9.45
N ARG A 74 31.49 44.54 -9.71
CA ARG A 74 30.38 44.57 -8.75
C ARG A 74 30.63 43.67 -7.53
N LEU A 75 31.28 42.52 -7.72
CA LEU A 75 31.70 41.65 -6.62
C LEU A 75 32.77 42.31 -5.74
N GLU A 76 33.74 43.01 -6.34
CA GLU A 76 34.71 43.83 -5.59
C GLU A 76 34.03 44.96 -4.80
N ALA A 77 32.96 45.53 -5.33
CA ALA A 77 32.12 46.52 -4.64
C ALA A 77 31.25 45.93 -3.51
N GLY A 78 31.33 44.62 -3.26
CA GLY A 78 30.70 43.95 -2.11
C GLY A 78 29.37 43.25 -2.40
N ALA A 79 28.95 43.11 -3.66
CA ALA A 79 27.75 42.34 -3.99
C ALA A 79 27.93 40.84 -3.68
N GLY A 80 26.83 40.17 -3.35
CA GLY A 80 26.81 38.71 -3.16
C GLY A 80 26.86 37.95 -4.50
N LEU A 81 27.27 36.69 -4.45
CA LEU A 81 27.32 35.79 -5.61
C LEU A 81 26.68 34.44 -5.29
N VAL A 82 25.76 34.01 -6.15
CA VAL A 82 25.32 32.62 -6.27
C VAL A 82 25.71 32.14 -7.65
N LEU A 83 26.68 31.24 -7.72
CA LEU A 83 27.19 30.69 -8.97
C LEU A 83 26.75 29.23 -9.12
N ILE A 84 26.04 28.92 -10.18
CA ILE A 84 25.68 27.56 -10.58
C ILE A 84 26.50 27.22 -11.82
N LEU A 85 27.32 26.17 -11.72
CA LEU A 85 28.24 25.81 -12.79
C LEU A 85 27.50 25.22 -13.98
N GLY A 86 27.99 25.56 -15.18
CA GLY A 86 27.55 24.98 -16.45
C GLY A 86 28.71 24.29 -17.16
N PRO A 87 28.43 23.41 -18.14
CA PRO A 87 29.45 22.58 -18.80
C PRO A 87 30.53 23.40 -19.53
N ASP A 88 30.19 24.60 -19.99
CA ASP A 88 31.09 25.48 -20.75
C ASP A 88 31.96 26.39 -19.86
N MET A 89 31.81 26.32 -18.54
CA MET A 89 32.58 27.16 -17.62
C MET A 89 34.02 26.66 -17.45
N THR A 90 34.98 27.58 -17.45
CA THR A 90 36.41 27.25 -17.26
C THR A 90 36.89 27.53 -15.83
N GLU A 91 38.01 26.91 -15.45
CA GLU A 91 38.68 27.18 -14.17
C GLU A 91 39.02 28.67 -14.01
N ALA A 92 39.42 29.34 -15.10
CA ALA A 92 39.73 30.76 -15.11
C ALA A 92 38.50 31.62 -14.77
N ASP A 93 37.31 31.23 -15.26
CA ASP A 93 36.07 31.94 -14.99
C ASP A 93 35.68 31.84 -13.52
N VAL A 94 35.71 30.64 -12.95
CA VAL A 94 35.36 30.42 -11.53
C VAL A 94 36.40 31.08 -10.61
N MET A 95 37.69 31.00 -10.95
CA MET A 95 38.75 31.66 -10.19
C MET A 95 38.61 33.18 -10.23
N ALA A 96 38.25 33.77 -11.38
CA ALA A 96 38.05 35.21 -11.50
C ALA A 96 36.90 35.71 -10.62
N LEU A 97 35.82 34.93 -10.47
CA LEU A 97 34.65 35.31 -9.67
C LEU A 97 34.81 35.04 -8.17
N THR A 98 35.47 33.94 -7.80
CA THR A 98 35.57 33.50 -6.39
C THR A 98 36.89 33.92 -5.73
N GLY A 99 37.95 34.13 -6.52
CA GLY A 99 39.32 34.30 -6.05
C GLY A 99 39.97 33.02 -5.49
N VAL A 100 39.36 31.85 -5.73
CA VAL A 100 39.85 30.55 -5.24
C VAL A 100 40.58 29.83 -6.37
N THR A 101 41.83 29.45 -6.15
CA THR A 101 42.56 28.58 -7.06
C THR A 101 42.02 27.17 -6.97
N LEU A 102 41.60 26.62 -8.11
CA LEU A 102 40.90 25.33 -8.16
C LEU A 102 41.15 24.61 -9.48
N THR A 103 40.91 23.30 -9.47
CA THR A 103 40.84 22.45 -10.65
C THR A 103 39.43 21.88 -10.78
N LEU A 104 38.87 21.92 -11.99
CA LEU A 104 37.53 21.40 -12.31
C LEU A 104 37.65 20.16 -13.19
N THR A 105 37.05 19.05 -12.77
CA THR A 105 36.99 17.82 -13.58
C THR A 105 35.55 17.43 -13.85
N PRO A 106 35.10 17.30 -15.11
CA PRO A 106 33.73 16.88 -15.40
C PRO A 106 33.48 15.43 -14.97
N ARG A 107 32.28 15.19 -14.46
CA ARG A 107 31.76 13.89 -14.01
C ARG A 107 30.35 13.69 -14.54
N GLU A 108 29.97 12.44 -14.80
CA GLU A 108 28.64 12.05 -15.31
C GLU A 108 28.00 10.90 -14.50
N ASP A 109 28.77 10.26 -13.62
CA ASP A 109 28.31 9.25 -12.68
C ASP A 109 27.30 9.84 -11.69
N ALA A 110 26.36 9.03 -11.19
CA ALA A 110 25.34 9.50 -10.26
C ALA A 110 25.86 9.50 -8.82
N VAL A 111 25.72 10.64 -8.14
CA VAL A 111 26.04 10.81 -6.72
C VAL A 111 24.83 11.24 -5.90
N SER A 112 24.79 10.78 -4.66
CA SER A 112 23.74 11.08 -3.69
C SER A 112 24.20 12.20 -2.77
N LEU A 113 23.33 13.19 -2.52
CA LEU A 113 23.70 14.36 -1.72
C LEU A 113 23.54 14.10 -0.22
N THR A 114 24.53 14.50 0.56
CA THR A 114 24.48 14.54 2.02
C THR A 114 25.02 15.87 2.52
N ALA A 115 24.52 16.33 3.66
CA ALA A 115 25.08 17.50 4.30
C ALA A 115 26.30 17.14 5.16
N ILE A 116 27.27 18.05 5.26
CA ILE A 116 28.35 17.95 6.25
C ILE A 116 27.77 18.32 7.62
N GLN A 117 28.23 17.66 8.69
CA GLN A 117 27.87 18.03 10.07
C GLN A 117 28.49 19.38 10.49
N VAL A 118 27.98 20.47 9.91
CA VAL A 118 28.29 21.85 10.28
C VAL A 118 27.03 22.47 10.87
N ASP A 119 27.21 23.31 11.89
CA ASP A 119 26.13 24.13 12.45
C ASP A 119 25.80 25.28 11.50
N ASP A 120 25.09 24.95 10.42
CA ASP A 120 24.69 25.89 9.36
C ASP A 120 23.18 25.77 9.08
N ALA A 121 22.50 26.91 8.99
CA ALA A 121 21.05 26.98 8.79
C ALA A 121 20.59 26.29 7.49
N LEU A 122 21.38 26.35 6.41
CA LEU A 122 21.06 25.71 5.13
C LEU A 122 21.08 24.18 5.26
N VAL A 123 21.99 23.65 6.06
CA VAL A 123 22.13 22.22 6.32
C VAL A 123 21.03 21.72 7.27
N GLN A 124 20.58 22.55 8.21
CA GLN A 124 19.54 22.17 9.17
C GLN A 124 18.11 22.27 8.59
N GLN A 125 17.88 23.22 7.67
CA GLN A 125 16.53 23.50 7.15
C GLN A 125 16.20 22.73 5.88
N ILE A 126 17.20 22.21 5.16
CA ILE A 126 17.04 21.38 3.97
C ILE A 126 17.43 19.93 4.29
N ILE A 127 16.57 18.99 3.90
CA ILE A 127 16.82 17.55 4.11
C ILE A 127 17.59 17.01 2.90
N TRP A 128 18.91 17.19 2.90
CA TRP A 128 19.80 16.81 1.79
C TRP A 128 19.74 15.33 1.44
N ASN A 129 19.55 14.44 2.43
CA ASN A 129 19.40 13.00 2.20
C ASN A 129 18.12 12.63 1.41
N GLY A 130 17.19 13.58 1.24
CA GLY A 130 16.00 13.44 0.42
C GLY A 130 16.13 14.08 -0.96
N ALA A 131 17.31 14.61 -1.32
CA ALA A 131 17.57 15.18 -2.62
C ALA A 131 17.70 14.08 -3.69
N PRO A 132 17.22 14.34 -4.93
CA PRO A 132 17.57 13.53 -6.09
C PRO A 132 19.08 13.41 -6.29
N GLN A 133 19.49 12.30 -6.93
CA GLN A 133 20.88 12.15 -7.34
C GLN A 133 21.26 13.18 -8.38
N VAL A 134 22.51 13.62 -8.33
CA VAL A 134 23.13 14.49 -9.32
C VAL A 134 24.05 13.64 -10.19
N ARG A 135 24.04 13.87 -11.50
CA ARG A 135 24.88 13.21 -12.50
C ARG A 135 25.93 14.18 -13.01
N GLU A 136 25.61 14.94 -14.05
CA GLU A 136 26.57 15.83 -14.68
C GLU A 136 26.90 17.00 -13.77
N ARG A 137 28.20 17.17 -13.49
CA ARG A 137 28.74 18.15 -12.55
C ARG A 137 30.24 18.32 -12.77
N PHE A 138 30.82 19.31 -12.09
CA PHE A 138 32.26 19.33 -11.85
C PHE A 138 32.61 18.73 -10.49
N GLU A 139 33.72 17.99 -10.44
CA GLU A 139 34.48 17.66 -9.24
C GLU A 139 35.53 18.76 -9.02
N LEU A 140 35.58 19.31 -7.80
CA LEU A 140 36.48 20.38 -7.41
C LEU A 140 37.68 19.88 -6.61
N GLN A 141 38.88 20.33 -6.98
CA GLN A 141 40.07 20.19 -6.16
C GLN A 141 40.62 21.57 -5.77
N THR A 142 40.60 21.88 -4.47
CA THR A 142 41.16 23.12 -3.90
C THR A 142 41.50 22.91 -2.41
N PRO A 143 42.46 23.67 -1.82
CA PRO A 143 42.75 23.54 -0.39
C PRO A 143 41.54 23.91 0.48
N VAL A 144 41.12 23.01 1.37
CA VAL A 144 39.96 23.18 2.28
C VAL A 144 40.06 24.43 3.16
N SER A 145 41.27 24.92 3.45
CA SER A 145 41.46 26.18 4.18
C SER A 145 40.90 27.41 3.45
N SER A 146 40.60 27.31 2.15
CA SER A 146 40.21 28.43 1.29
C SER A 146 38.69 28.53 1.11
N VAL A 147 37.92 27.52 1.51
CA VAL A 147 36.47 27.46 1.31
C VAL A 147 35.78 26.70 2.44
N GLN A 148 34.47 26.84 2.56
CA GLN A 148 33.67 26.06 3.50
C GLN A 148 32.69 25.16 2.72
N PRO A 149 32.92 23.84 2.68
CA PRO A 149 31.97 22.92 2.07
C PRO A 149 30.71 22.79 2.93
N LEU A 150 29.55 22.72 2.27
CA LEU A 150 28.24 22.63 2.94
C LEU A 150 27.54 21.31 2.64
N VAL A 151 27.60 20.87 1.38
CA VAL A 151 26.98 19.64 0.89
C VAL A 151 28.00 18.85 0.09
N THR A 152 28.03 17.54 0.30
CA THR A 152 28.95 16.62 -0.38
C THR A 152 28.20 15.48 -1.03
N ALA A 153 28.85 14.82 -1.98
CA ALA A 153 28.45 13.49 -2.39
C ALA A 153 28.70 12.49 -1.25
N TYR A 154 27.80 11.52 -1.12
CA TYR A 154 27.91 10.47 -0.13
C TYR A 154 28.95 9.41 -0.54
N GLU A 155 29.07 9.16 -1.85
CA GLU A 155 29.86 8.07 -2.42
C GLU A 155 31.37 8.32 -2.31
N ASP A 156 31.83 9.54 -2.61
CA ASP A 156 33.25 9.89 -2.69
C ASP A 156 33.66 11.10 -1.82
N GLY A 157 32.68 11.79 -1.22
CA GLY A 157 32.92 12.97 -0.37
C GLY A 157 33.25 14.24 -1.16
N GLU A 158 33.10 14.25 -2.48
CA GLU A 158 33.30 15.44 -3.29
C GLU A 158 32.33 16.55 -2.87
N TRP A 159 32.69 17.81 -3.09
CA TRP A 159 31.81 18.91 -2.72
C TRP A 159 30.82 19.19 -3.82
N ILE A 160 29.56 19.47 -3.45
CA ILE A 160 28.49 19.78 -4.40
C ILE A 160 28.02 21.22 -4.20
N LEU A 161 27.94 21.67 -2.95
CA LEU A 161 27.66 23.05 -2.59
C LEU A 161 28.69 23.51 -1.57
N TRP A 162 29.32 24.65 -1.86
CA TRP A 162 30.34 25.21 -1.00
C TRP A 162 30.31 26.73 -1.02
N GLN A 163 30.93 27.32 -0.01
CA GLN A 163 31.01 28.75 0.21
C GLN A 163 32.46 29.21 0.03
N ALA A 164 32.70 30.08 -0.96
CA ALA A 164 34.03 30.63 -1.25
C ALA A 164 34.40 31.77 -0.29
N ARG A 165 33.40 32.61 0.01
CA ARG A 165 33.48 33.79 0.90
C ARG A 165 32.15 33.93 1.63
N THR A 166 32.07 34.79 2.63
CA THR A 166 30.85 34.98 3.45
C THR A 166 29.58 35.22 2.60
N ASN A 167 29.70 35.86 1.43
CA ASN A 167 28.60 36.19 0.52
C ASN A 167 28.68 35.47 -0.85
N THR A 168 29.52 34.44 -1.01
CA THR A 168 29.73 33.75 -2.29
C THR A 168 29.49 32.25 -2.16
N TYR A 169 28.49 31.74 -2.86
CA TYR A 169 28.10 30.33 -2.88
C TYR A 169 28.24 29.74 -4.28
N VAL A 170 28.75 28.52 -4.37
CA VAL A 170 28.97 27.82 -5.64
C VAL A 170 28.31 26.44 -5.59
N PHE A 171 27.43 26.18 -6.55
CA PHE A 171 26.77 24.89 -6.77
C PHE A 171 27.31 24.22 -8.03
N GLN A 172 27.87 23.02 -7.88
CA GLN A 172 28.69 22.38 -8.92
C GLN A 172 27.91 21.54 -9.94
N ALA A 173 26.66 21.22 -9.63
CA ALA A 173 25.80 20.42 -10.49
C ALA A 173 25.31 21.24 -11.68
N PHE A 174 25.37 20.64 -12.87
CA PHE A 174 24.79 21.26 -14.06
C PHE A 174 23.27 21.17 -13.96
N LEU A 175 22.56 22.27 -14.26
CA LEU A 175 21.11 22.26 -14.29
C LEU A 175 20.61 21.90 -15.70
N ASP A 176 19.46 22.43 -16.11
CA ASP A 176 18.83 22.15 -17.40
C ASP A 176 18.60 20.64 -17.65
N ASP A 177 18.89 20.14 -18.86
CA ASP A 177 18.63 18.74 -19.26
C ASP A 177 19.53 17.72 -18.55
N ALA A 178 20.63 18.16 -17.92
CA ALA A 178 21.58 17.29 -17.25
C ALA A 178 21.04 16.72 -15.93
N ASN A 179 20.36 17.55 -15.12
CA ASN A 179 19.79 17.16 -13.84
C ASN A 179 18.36 17.71 -13.65
N PRO A 180 17.38 17.32 -14.48
CA PRO A 180 16.01 17.82 -14.36
C PRO A 180 15.36 17.42 -13.03
N GLN A 181 15.76 16.29 -12.45
CA GLN A 181 15.18 15.81 -11.19
C GLN A 181 15.52 16.73 -10.01
N ILE A 182 16.71 17.33 -9.95
CA ILE A 182 17.06 18.27 -8.87
C ILE A 182 16.21 19.54 -8.93
N GLN A 183 15.81 19.95 -10.13
CA GLN A 183 14.95 21.12 -10.35
C GLN A 183 13.49 20.85 -9.98
N GLU A 184 13.03 19.61 -10.13
CA GLU A 184 11.71 19.16 -9.65
C GLU A 184 11.67 18.86 -8.15
N TRP A 185 12.80 18.96 -7.46
CA TRP A 185 12.89 18.72 -6.03
C TRP A 185 12.13 19.78 -5.24
N ALA A 186 11.32 19.36 -4.28
CA ALA A 186 10.48 20.27 -3.49
C ALA A 186 11.26 21.32 -2.66
N TYR A 187 12.56 21.12 -2.41
CA TYR A 187 13.42 22.12 -1.78
C TYR A 187 14.17 23.01 -2.78
N PHE A 188 14.08 22.77 -4.09
CA PHE A 188 14.87 23.50 -5.09
C PHE A 188 14.62 25.01 -5.06
N ASN A 189 13.35 25.42 -5.12
CA ASN A 189 12.98 26.85 -5.05
C ASN A 189 13.48 27.49 -3.75
N TYR A 190 13.41 26.75 -2.64
CA TYR A 190 13.89 27.19 -1.34
C TYR A 190 15.41 27.28 -1.29
N LEU A 191 16.14 26.35 -1.92
CA LEU A 191 17.59 26.38 -2.00
C LEU A 191 18.06 27.66 -2.70
N ILE A 192 17.48 27.99 -3.85
CA ILE A 192 17.84 29.22 -4.60
C ILE A 192 17.55 30.47 -3.75
N TYR A 193 16.34 30.57 -3.19
CA TYR A 193 15.97 31.66 -2.26
C TYR A 193 16.97 31.79 -1.10
N HIS A 194 17.28 30.68 -0.44
CA HIS A 194 18.13 30.63 0.73
C HIS A 194 19.59 30.97 0.41
N LEU A 195 20.10 30.62 -0.78
CA LEU A 195 21.42 31.01 -1.24
C LEU A 195 21.49 32.52 -1.53
N VAL A 196 20.46 33.08 -2.17
CA VAL A 196 20.40 34.51 -2.51
C VAL A 196 20.29 35.40 -1.29
N GLU A 197 19.39 35.09 -0.35
CA GLU A 197 19.27 35.83 0.93
C GLU A 197 20.59 35.84 1.70
N ARG A 198 21.27 34.69 1.76
CA ARG A 198 22.56 34.58 2.44
C ARG A 198 23.67 35.32 1.72
N ALA A 199 23.70 35.27 0.39
CA ALA A 199 24.62 36.07 -0.42
C ALA A 199 24.41 37.57 -0.19
N ALA A 200 23.18 38.01 0.09
CA ALA A 200 22.87 39.39 0.49
C ALA A 200 23.23 39.73 1.95
N GLY A 201 23.73 38.77 2.74
CA GLY A 201 23.99 38.94 4.17
C GLY A 201 22.72 38.97 5.03
N ARG A 202 21.57 38.53 4.50
CA ARG A 202 20.28 38.47 5.20
C ARG A 202 20.05 37.07 5.79
N THR A 203 19.12 36.99 6.75
CA THR A 203 18.71 35.72 7.34
C THR A 203 17.48 35.20 6.60
N PRO A 204 17.56 34.05 5.90
CA PRO A 204 16.43 33.50 5.17
C PRO A 204 15.30 33.08 6.10
N LEU A 205 14.06 33.20 5.62
CA LEU A 205 12.89 32.65 6.30
C LEU A 205 13.00 31.12 6.39
N PRO A 206 12.52 30.48 7.47
CA PRO A 206 12.42 29.03 7.54
C PRO A 206 11.56 28.46 6.40
N PHE A 207 11.84 27.22 5.98
CA PHE A 207 11.12 26.55 4.87
C PHE A 207 9.59 26.60 5.03
N ALA A 208 9.09 26.43 6.26
CA ALA A 208 7.67 26.44 6.57
C ALA A 208 6.99 27.80 6.35
N ASP A 209 7.76 28.88 6.45
CA ASP A 209 7.26 30.26 6.37
C ASP A 209 7.64 30.93 5.03
N TYR A 210 8.47 30.29 4.20
CA TYR A 210 8.78 30.73 2.83
C TYR A 210 7.54 30.58 1.92
N PRO A 211 7.00 31.65 1.32
CA PRO A 211 5.76 31.57 0.53
C PRO A 211 5.82 30.60 -0.66
N GLY A 212 7.01 30.43 -1.26
CA GLY A 212 7.24 29.52 -2.38
C GLY A 212 7.43 28.06 -1.98
N SER A 213 7.30 27.69 -0.70
CA SER A 213 7.41 26.29 -0.28
C SER A 213 6.09 25.53 -0.48
N PRO A 214 6.15 24.25 -0.93
CA PRO A 214 4.97 23.42 -1.16
C PRO A 214 4.44 22.82 0.15
N VAL A 215 4.04 23.67 1.10
CA VAL A 215 3.41 23.28 2.36
C VAL A 215 2.13 24.10 2.60
N PRO A 216 1.21 23.66 3.46
CA PRO A 216 0.05 24.47 3.82
C PRO A 216 0.48 25.72 4.58
N HIS A 217 0.19 26.90 4.03
CA HIS A 217 0.43 28.19 4.68
C HIS A 217 -0.78 28.59 5.52
N ALA A 218 -0.72 29.77 6.14
CA ALA A 218 -1.73 30.22 7.10
C ALA A 218 -3.15 30.23 6.52
N ALA A 219 -3.31 30.65 5.26
CA ALA A 219 -4.60 30.70 4.58
C ALA A 219 -5.16 29.30 4.33
N GLU A 220 -4.37 28.41 3.71
CA GLU A 220 -4.79 27.03 3.42
C GLU A 220 -5.05 26.27 4.72
N ARG A 221 -4.19 26.43 5.73
CA ARG A 221 -4.38 25.84 7.05
C ARG A 221 -5.71 26.26 7.67
N ASN A 222 -6.04 27.54 7.65
CA ASN A 222 -7.30 28.03 8.23
C ASN A 222 -8.51 27.50 7.45
N ILE A 223 -8.43 27.44 6.12
CA ILE A 223 -9.47 26.83 5.27
C ILE A 223 -9.63 25.35 5.61
N LEU A 224 -8.52 24.60 5.68
CA LEU A 224 -8.53 23.17 6.02
C LEU A 224 -9.16 22.94 7.39
N LEU A 225 -8.76 23.69 8.42
CA LEU A 225 -9.34 23.58 9.75
C LEU A 225 -10.83 23.94 9.78
N ALA A 226 -11.26 24.95 9.03
CA ALA A 226 -12.67 25.30 8.90
C ALA A 226 -13.48 24.18 8.22
N VAL A 227 -12.96 23.60 7.14
CA VAL A 227 -13.57 22.46 6.44
C VAL A 227 -13.65 21.24 7.37
N MET A 228 -12.61 20.98 8.17
CA MET A 228 -12.60 19.89 9.17
C MET A 228 -13.63 20.13 10.26
N GLY A 229 -13.74 21.35 10.76
CA GLY A 229 -14.77 21.74 11.73
C GLY A 229 -16.18 21.54 11.17
N LEU A 230 -16.43 21.98 9.93
CA LEU A 230 -17.70 21.79 9.25
C LEU A 230 -18.02 20.30 9.08
N MET A 231 -17.06 19.50 8.61
CA MET A 231 -17.20 18.05 8.43
C MET A 231 -17.55 17.34 9.74
N LEU A 232 -16.90 17.67 10.85
CA LEU A 232 -17.23 17.10 12.15
C LEU A 232 -18.68 17.44 12.56
N VAL A 233 -19.06 18.71 12.44
CA VAL A 233 -20.42 19.15 12.79
C VAL A 233 -21.47 18.47 11.91
N THR A 234 -21.25 18.39 10.60
CA THR A 234 -22.20 17.78 9.67
C THR A 234 -22.28 16.26 9.85
N THR A 235 -21.16 15.57 10.08
CA THR A 235 -21.14 14.10 10.26
C THR A 235 -21.81 13.68 11.56
N PHE A 236 -21.48 14.33 12.68
CA PHE A 236 -22.17 14.07 13.96
C PHE A 236 -23.64 14.51 13.90
N GLY A 237 -23.93 15.64 13.25
CA GLY A 237 -25.30 16.11 13.01
C GLY A 237 -26.13 15.08 12.25
N ALA A 238 -25.59 14.54 11.15
CA ALA A 238 -26.22 13.50 10.36
C ALA A 238 -26.47 12.23 11.20
N PHE A 239 -25.51 11.79 12.00
CA PHE A 239 -25.70 10.66 12.92
C PHE A 239 -26.87 10.87 13.87
N PHE A 240 -26.95 12.03 14.53
CA PHE A 240 -28.06 12.29 15.46
C PHE A 240 -29.42 12.38 14.77
N VAL A 241 -29.48 12.96 13.58
CA VAL A 241 -30.72 13.03 12.78
C VAL A 241 -31.17 11.63 12.38
N VAL A 242 -30.27 10.82 11.81
CA VAL A 242 -30.59 9.46 11.38
C VAL A 242 -30.90 8.57 12.57
N ARG A 243 -30.17 8.67 13.68
CA ARG A 243 -30.45 7.92 14.91
C ARG A 243 -31.84 8.23 15.45
N ARG A 244 -32.25 9.50 15.46
CA ARG A 244 -33.61 9.89 15.87
C ARG A 244 -34.67 9.31 14.93
N TYR A 245 -34.42 9.30 13.62
CA TYR A 245 -35.32 8.69 12.65
C TYR A 245 -35.42 7.17 12.86
N SER A 246 -34.29 6.48 12.98
CA SER A 246 -34.24 5.02 13.18
C SER A 246 -34.95 4.57 14.45
N LEU A 247 -34.82 5.31 15.56
CA LEU A 247 -35.53 4.98 16.79
C LEU A 247 -37.05 5.20 16.69
N LYS A 248 -37.50 6.09 15.81
CA LYS A 248 -38.93 6.31 15.54
C LYS A 248 -39.52 5.30 14.54
N HIS A 249 -38.68 4.69 13.71
CA HIS A 249 -39.08 3.82 12.60
C HIS A 249 -38.42 2.43 12.67
N PRO A 250 -38.63 1.65 13.77
CA PRO A 250 -38.04 0.32 13.90
C PRO A 250 -38.50 -0.65 12.80
N GLU A 251 -39.69 -0.44 12.22
CA GLU A 251 -40.26 -1.22 11.11
C GLU A 251 -39.41 -1.21 9.84
N GLU A 252 -38.52 -0.23 9.66
CA GLU A 252 -37.63 -0.18 8.51
C GLU A 252 -36.62 -1.34 8.49
N LEU A 253 -36.30 -1.93 9.66
CA LEU A 253 -35.45 -3.12 9.74
C LEU A 253 -36.10 -4.36 9.12
N ASP A 254 -37.41 -4.37 8.91
CA ASP A 254 -38.13 -5.51 8.34
C ASP A 254 -37.98 -5.56 6.81
N LYS A 255 -37.51 -4.47 6.19
CA LYS A 255 -37.47 -4.28 4.73
C LYS A 255 -36.12 -4.64 4.12
N ILE A 256 -35.45 -5.69 4.62
CA ILE A 256 -34.10 -6.11 4.18
C ILE A 256 -34.06 -6.38 2.67
N VAL A 257 -35.12 -6.98 2.14
CA VAL A 257 -35.34 -7.16 0.70
C VAL A 257 -36.33 -6.12 0.21
N SER A 258 -35.90 -5.31 -0.76
CA SER A 258 -36.74 -4.28 -1.38
C SER A 258 -37.45 -4.77 -2.65
N ASP A 259 -36.85 -5.72 -3.37
CA ASP A 259 -37.41 -6.31 -4.59
C ASP A 259 -37.38 -7.84 -4.46
N ARG A 260 -38.51 -8.41 -4.03
CA ARG A 260 -38.66 -9.86 -3.84
C ARG A 260 -38.52 -10.64 -5.14
N GLY A 261 -39.01 -10.12 -6.26
CA GLY A 261 -38.93 -10.82 -7.55
C GLY A 261 -37.49 -10.99 -8.01
N ARG A 262 -36.68 -9.93 -7.89
CA ARG A 262 -35.23 -10.02 -8.19
C ARG A 262 -34.48 -10.90 -7.21
N PHE A 263 -34.80 -10.78 -5.91
CA PHE A 263 -34.18 -11.58 -4.86
C PHE A 263 -34.42 -13.07 -5.06
N GLU A 264 -35.65 -13.47 -5.39
CA GLU A 264 -35.97 -14.86 -5.66
C GLU A 264 -35.15 -15.44 -6.82
N VAL A 265 -35.05 -14.70 -7.93
CA VAL A 265 -34.37 -15.17 -9.15
C VAL A 265 -32.84 -15.21 -8.97
N ARG A 266 -32.27 -14.25 -8.25
CA ARG A 266 -30.81 -14.07 -8.19
C ARG A 266 -30.16 -14.65 -6.95
N GLU A 267 -30.92 -14.82 -5.87
CA GLU A 267 -30.42 -15.34 -4.61
C GLU A 267 -31.24 -16.54 -4.13
N ALA A 268 -32.53 -16.35 -3.80
CA ALA A 268 -33.27 -17.32 -2.99
C ALA A 268 -33.50 -18.68 -3.66
N LYS A 269 -33.59 -18.72 -5.00
CA LYS A 269 -33.71 -19.97 -5.80
C LYS A 269 -32.39 -20.41 -6.43
N THR A 270 -31.27 -19.92 -5.92
CA THR A 270 -29.93 -20.26 -6.41
C THR A 270 -29.15 -21.00 -5.35
N GLU A 271 -28.13 -21.74 -5.77
CA GLU A 271 -27.21 -22.46 -4.88
C GLU A 271 -26.46 -21.53 -3.89
N TRP A 272 -26.46 -20.21 -4.10
CA TRP A 272 -25.91 -19.25 -3.14
C TRP A 272 -26.67 -19.20 -1.81
N GLU A 273 -27.95 -19.55 -1.81
CA GLU A 273 -28.76 -19.57 -0.58
C GLU A 273 -28.64 -20.91 0.17
N GLU A 274 -28.19 -21.96 -0.52
CA GLU A 274 -27.91 -23.27 0.07
C GLU A 274 -26.60 -23.25 0.87
N VAL A 275 -26.65 -23.76 2.10
CA VAL A 275 -25.47 -23.85 2.96
C VAL A 275 -24.53 -24.92 2.41
N GLY A 276 -23.26 -24.56 2.20
CA GLY A 276 -22.24 -25.48 1.69
C GLY A 276 -20.92 -24.78 1.37
N PHE A 277 -19.88 -25.55 1.05
CA PHE A 277 -18.53 -25.02 0.77
C PHE A 277 -18.40 -24.54 -0.68
N HIS A 278 -19.35 -24.90 -1.55
CA HIS A 278 -19.46 -24.35 -2.91
C HIS A 278 -19.55 -22.82 -2.93
N ARG A 279 -20.11 -22.18 -1.88
CA ARG A 279 -20.15 -20.70 -1.75
C ARG A 279 -18.75 -20.06 -1.63
N PRO A 280 -17.92 -20.37 -0.60
CA PRO A 280 -16.55 -19.86 -0.51
C PRO A 280 -15.67 -20.29 -1.68
N LEU A 281 -15.86 -21.51 -2.17
CA LEU A 281 -15.13 -21.99 -3.33
C LEU A 281 -15.48 -21.20 -4.60
N GLY A 282 -16.75 -20.96 -4.90
CA GLY A 282 -17.19 -20.21 -6.07
C GLY A 282 -16.62 -18.79 -6.10
N GLY A 283 -16.64 -18.09 -4.95
CA GLY A 283 -16.00 -16.79 -4.82
C GLY A 283 -14.48 -16.84 -5.04
N PHE A 284 -13.81 -17.83 -4.46
CA PHE A 284 -12.37 -18.05 -4.67
C PHE A 284 -12.03 -18.31 -6.14
N LEU A 285 -12.82 -19.13 -6.84
CA LEU A 285 -12.61 -19.44 -8.26
C LEU A 285 -12.74 -18.20 -9.15
N VAL A 286 -13.70 -17.31 -8.86
CA VAL A 286 -13.83 -16.01 -9.54
C VAL A 286 -12.56 -15.18 -9.33
N ALA A 287 -12.10 -15.07 -8.08
CA ALA A 287 -10.94 -14.26 -7.77
C ALA A 287 -9.64 -14.81 -8.37
N LEU A 288 -9.42 -16.12 -8.25
CA LEU A 288 -8.27 -16.80 -8.84
C LEU A 288 -8.24 -16.60 -10.36
N SER A 289 -9.37 -16.81 -11.02
CA SER A 289 -9.50 -16.67 -12.48
C SER A 289 -9.17 -15.28 -12.97
N ILE A 290 -9.78 -14.26 -12.36
CA ILE A 290 -9.54 -12.88 -12.74
C ILE A 290 -8.10 -12.48 -12.36
N GLY A 291 -7.62 -12.91 -11.19
CA GLY A 291 -6.25 -12.69 -10.75
C GLY A 291 -5.22 -13.23 -11.74
N LEU A 292 -5.38 -14.48 -12.22
CA LEU A 292 -4.48 -15.09 -13.21
C LEU A 292 -4.42 -14.28 -14.52
N VAL A 293 -5.56 -13.70 -14.95
CA VAL A 293 -5.63 -12.90 -16.19
C VAL A 293 -5.08 -11.49 -15.99
N LEU A 294 -5.44 -10.81 -14.90
CA LEU A 294 -5.08 -9.42 -14.65
C LEU A 294 -3.67 -9.23 -14.08
N PHE A 295 -3.03 -10.30 -13.57
CA PHE A 295 -1.69 -10.20 -12.99
C PHE A 295 -0.68 -9.60 -13.98
N ILE A 296 -0.68 -10.05 -15.24
CA ILE A 296 0.27 -9.56 -16.25
C ILE A 296 0.01 -8.08 -16.60
N PRO A 297 -1.21 -7.65 -16.97
CA PRO A 297 -1.52 -6.23 -17.14
C PRO A 297 -1.16 -5.38 -15.93
N LEU A 298 -1.40 -5.87 -14.72
CA LEU A 298 -1.09 -5.17 -13.48
C LEU A 298 0.41 -4.94 -13.32
N ILE A 299 1.23 -5.97 -13.55
CA ILE A 299 2.70 -5.85 -13.46
C ILE A 299 3.24 -4.88 -14.51
N ILE A 300 2.76 -4.96 -15.75
CA ILE A 300 3.13 -4.01 -16.82
C ILE A 300 2.72 -2.60 -16.41
N TYR A 301 1.51 -2.44 -15.89
CA TYR A 301 1.02 -1.13 -15.48
C TYR A 301 1.86 -0.54 -14.34
N GLN A 302 2.11 -1.29 -13.27
CA GLN A 302 2.82 -0.80 -12.09
C GLN A 302 4.32 -0.54 -12.33
N ASN A 303 4.98 -1.35 -13.16
CA ASN A 303 6.43 -1.28 -13.33
C ASN A 303 6.87 -0.51 -14.59
N LEU A 304 5.99 -0.33 -15.56
CA LEU A 304 6.30 0.36 -16.82
C LEU A 304 5.38 1.57 -17.04
N ILE A 305 4.06 1.37 -17.08
CA ILE A 305 3.14 2.44 -17.48
C ILE A 305 3.14 3.59 -16.45
N LEU A 306 2.95 3.27 -15.18
CA LEU A 306 2.87 4.26 -14.11
C LEU A 306 4.21 5.02 -13.95
N PRO A 307 5.38 4.37 -13.79
CA PRO A 307 6.62 5.08 -13.52
C PRO A 307 7.27 5.69 -14.76
N SER A 308 7.03 5.18 -15.98
CA SER A 308 7.68 5.73 -17.19
C SER A 308 6.82 6.74 -17.93
N PHE A 309 5.49 6.62 -17.90
CA PHE A 309 4.60 7.42 -18.76
C PHE A 309 3.64 8.32 -17.99
N ILE A 310 3.15 7.90 -16.82
CA ILE A 310 2.13 8.64 -16.07
C ILE A 310 2.78 9.57 -15.03
N LEU A 311 3.72 9.05 -14.24
CA LEU A 311 4.43 9.79 -13.19
C LEU A 311 5.92 9.45 -13.23
N PRO A 312 6.70 10.10 -14.13
CA PRO A 312 8.14 9.87 -14.28
C PRO A 312 8.97 10.52 -13.17
N SER A 313 8.60 10.26 -11.91
CA SER A 313 9.29 10.74 -10.72
C SER A 313 9.37 9.64 -9.66
N ALA A 314 10.58 9.08 -9.51
CA ALA A 314 10.87 8.11 -8.45
C ALA A 314 10.65 8.70 -7.05
N GLN A 315 10.90 10.01 -6.88
CA GLN A 315 10.68 10.71 -5.63
C GLN A 315 9.19 10.73 -5.25
N ALA A 316 8.32 11.13 -6.19
CA ALA A 316 6.88 11.17 -5.94
C ALA A 316 6.34 9.77 -5.59
N LEU A 317 6.72 8.74 -6.34
CA LEU A 317 6.33 7.36 -6.04
C LEU A 317 6.86 6.90 -4.67
N GLY A 318 8.09 7.26 -4.30
CA GLY A 318 8.69 6.97 -3.00
C GLY A 318 7.95 7.65 -1.84
N ILE A 319 7.58 8.92 -2.00
CA ILE A 319 6.78 9.66 -1.00
C ILE A 319 5.42 8.99 -0.81
N TRP A 320 4.70 8.70 -1.91
CA TRP A 320 3.40 8.02 -1.87
C TRP A 320 3.49 6.64 -1.18
N GLY A 321 4.50 5.85 -1.53
CA GLY A 321 4.77 4.55 -0.93
C GLY A 321 4.94 4.62 0.59
N ARG A 322 5.71 5.60 1.09
CA ARG A 322 5.88 5.78 2.55
C ARG A 322 4.59 6.24 3.24
N VAL A 323 3.86 7.18 2.64
CA VAL A 323 2.59 7.69 3.19
C VAL A 323 1.58 6.54 3.32
N THR A 324 1.37 5.78 2.25
CA THR A 324 0.45 4.62 2.27
C THR A 324 0.87 3.56 3.29
N GLN A 325 2.17 3.25 3.39
CA GLN A 325 2.67 2.27 4.37
C GLN A 325 2.43 2.71 5.82
N PHE A 326 2.74 3.97 6.16
CA PHE A 326 2.49 4.53 7.49
C PHE A 326 1.00 4.49 7.85
N PHE A 327 0.17 4.93 6.92
CA PHE A 327 -1.26 5.04 7.13
C PHE A 327 -1.98 3.69 7.17
N ASN A 328 -1.50 2.65 6.49
CA ASN A 328 -2.05 1.30 6.64
C ASN A 328 -2.09 0.84 8.10
N LEU A 329 -1.05 1.13 8.89
CA LEU A 329 -1.03 0.82 10.33
C LEU A 329 -2.01 1.69 11.11
N ALA A 330 -2.01 3.01 10.84
CA ALA A 330 -2.90 3.95 11.53
C ALA A 330 -4.38 3.61 11.29
N TRP A 331 -4.75 3.34 10.04
CA TRP A 331 -6.12 2.98 9.66
C TRP A 331 -6.55 1.63 10.24
N ALA A 332 -5.66 0.63 10.24
CA ALA A 332 -5.96 -0.65 10.90
C ALA A 332 -6.26 -0.46 12.40
N PHE A 333 -5.53 0.43 13.08
CA PHE A 333 -5.77 0.76 14.49
C PHE A 333 -7.14 1.44 14.68
N PHE A 334 -7.49 2.43 13.87
CA PHE A 334 -8.74 3.15 14.03
C PHE A 334 -10.01 2.41 13.53
N ASP A 335 -9.87 1.45 12.61
CA ASP A 335 -10.97 0.57 12.18
C ASP A 335 -11.56 -0.21 13.37
N MET A 336 -10.73 -0.46 14.40
CA MET A 336 -11.08 -1.22 15.61
C MET A 336 -11.68 -2.59 15.29
N GLY A 337 -11.35 -3.17 14.13
CA GLY A 337 -11.84 -4.46 13.63
C GLY A 337 -13.36 -4.52 13.39
N THR A 338 -14.03 -3.38 13.28
CA THR A 338 -15.50 -3.32 13.12
C THR A 338 -15.97 -3.90 11.78
N SER A 339 -15.13 -3.82 10.75
CA SER A 339 -15.36 -4.44 9.43
C SER A 339 -15.48 -5.96 9.50
N ILE A 340 -14.56 -6.62 10.20
CA ILE A 340 -14.56 -8.09 10.37
C ILE A 340 -15.67 -8.52 11.34
N ALA A 341 -15.92 -7.75 12.40
CA ALA A 341 -17.06 -7.98 13.29
C ALA A 341 -18.38 -7.95 12.51
N PHE A 342 -18.57 -6.99 11.60
CA PHE A 342 -19.74 -6.93 10.75
C PHE A 342 -19.93 -8.21 9.92
N ILE A 343 -18.91 -8.66 9.19
CA ILE A 343 -18.98 -9.89 8.39
C ILE A 343 -19.33 -11.10 9.26
N LYS A 344 -18.66 -11.24 10.40
CA LYS A 344 -18.83 -12.37 11.33
C LYS A 344 -20.25 -12.42 11.91
N TYR A 345 -20.75 -11.30 12.44
CA TYR A 345 -22.06 -11.28 13.10
C TYR A 345 -23.22 -11.23 12.11
N LEU A 346 -23.04 -10.67 10.91
CA LEU A 346 -24.03 -10.76 9.85
C LEU A 346 -24.23 -12.22 9.41
N SER A 347 -23.13 -12.96 9.20
CA SER A 347 -23.19 -14.38 8.82
C SER A 347 -23.72 -15.29 9.93
N GLU A 348 -23.48 -14.96 11.20
CA GLU A 348 -24.08 -15.65 12.35
C GLU A 348 -25.60 -15.43 12.42
N HIS A 349 -26.03 -14.16 12.38
CA HIS A 349 -27.42 -13.80 12.66
C HIS A 349 -28.36 -13.96 11.46
N ARG A 350 -27.86 -14.07 10.23
CA ARG A 350 -28.70 -14.25 9.03
C ARG A 350 -29.60 -15.48 9.05
N VAL A 351 -29.32 -16.48 9.90
CA VAL A 351 -30.11 -17.71 9.98
C VAL A 351 -31.43 -17.45 10.72
N HIS A 352 -31.37 -16.84 11.90
CA HIS A 352 -32.54 -16.69 12.79
C HIS A 352 -33.01 -15.24 12.98
N ASP A 353 -32.10 -14.26 12.96
CA ASP A 353 -32.45 -12.84 13.12
C ASP A 353 -31.58 -11.95 12.21
N PRO A 354 -31.90 -11.90 10.90
CA PRO A 354 -31.17 -11.07 9.94
C PRO A 354 -31.12 -9.59 10.32
N LYS A 355 -32.11 -9.09 11.08
CA LYS A 355 -32.19 -7.69 11.51
C LYS A 355 -31.03 -7.35 12.45
N LYS A 356 -30.75 -8.22 13.43
CA LYS A 356 -29.60 -8.07 14.33
C LYS A 356 -28.27 -8.09 13.56
N GLY A 357 -28.15 -8.94 12.53
CA GLY A 357 -26.99 -8.94 11.63
C GLY A 357 -26.76 -7.59 10.94
N ILE A 358 -27.82 -6.97 10.41
CA ILE A 358 -27.75 -5.64 9.78
C ILE A 358 -27.33 -4.53 10.76
N GLN A 359 -27.73 -4.62 12.03
CA GLN A 359 -27.33 -3.64 13.05
C GLN A 359 -25.80 -3.60 13.25
N TYR A 360 -25.08 -4.73 13.12
CA TYR A 360 -23.61 -4.71 13.13
C TYR A 360 -23.03 -3.96 11.93
N GLY A 361 -23.68 -4.04 10.76
CA GLY A 361 -23.33 -3.24 9.58
C GLY A 361 -23.57 -1.75 9.79
N GLN A 362 -24.66 -1.39 10.48
CA GLN A 362 -24.92 0.00 10.87
C GLN A 362 -23.88 0.53 11.87
N VAL A 363 -23.43 -0.31 12.82
CA VAL A 363 -22.32 0.05 13.71
C VAL A 363 -21.05 0.32 12.90
N PHE A 364 -20.70 -0.55 11.94
CA PHE A 364 -19.57 -0.30 11.05
C PHE A 364 -19.70 1.03 10.30
N VAL A 365 -20.82 1.27 9.60
CA VAL A 365 -21.04 2.50 8.81
C VAL A 365 -20.88 3.76 9.67
N TRP A 366 -21.54 3.81 10.82
CA TRP A 366 -21.51 4.99 11.67
C TRP A 366 -20.21 5.12 12.46
N TRP A 367 -19.58 4.01 12.84
CA TRP A 367 -18.23 4.04 13.40
C TRP A 367 -17.24 4.63 12.40
N GLN A 368 -17.18 4.10 11.17
CA GLN A 368 -16.26 4.59 10.14
C GLN A 368 -16.53 6.06 9.78
N ALA A 369 -17.79 6.48 9.68
CA ALA A 369 -18.12 7.87 9.42
C ALA A 369 -17.65 8.80 10.54
N LEU A 370 -17.96 8.47 11.79
CA LEU A 370 -17.65 9.32 12.95
C LEU A 370 -16.17 9.30 13.29
N SER A 371 -15.57 8.11 13.39
CA SER A 371 -14.16 7.94 13.69
C SER A 371 -13.30 8.45 12.53
N GLY A 372 -13.69 8.19 11.27
CA GLY A 372 -13.02 8.71 10.09
C GLY A 372 -13.01 10.23 10.06
N ALA A 373 -14.14 10.90 10.34
CA ALA A 373 -14.18 12.36 10.43
C ALA A 373 -13.24 12.90 11.52
N VAL A 374 -13.17 12.25 12.69
CA VAL A 374 -12.24 12.63 13.77
C VAL A 374 -10.79 12.41 13.37
N GLN A 375 -10.49 11.27 12.74
CA GLN A 375 -9.16 10.93 12.27
C GLN A 375 -8.66 11.93 11.24
N VAL A 376 -9.46 12.23 10.21
CA VAL A 376 -9.06 13.18 9.17
C VAL A 376 -8.88 14.57 9.75
N ALA A 377 -9.77 15.02 10.63
CA ALA A 377 -9.60 16.30 11.31
C ALA A 377 -8.30 16.39 12.13
N LEU A 378 -7.96 15.33 12.86
CA LEU A 378 -6.73 15.26 13.65
C LEU A 378 -5.48 15.20 12.75
N VAL A 379 -5.48 14.33 11.74
CA VAL A 379 -4.35 14.16 10.81
C VAL A 379 -4.11 15.44 10.02
N ILE A 380 -5.15 16.05 9.45
CA ILE A 380 -5.03 17.33 8.73
C ILE A 380 -4.63 18.45 9.68
N GLY A 381 -5.16 18.48 10.90
CA GLY A 381 -4.74 19.44 11.92
C GLY A 381 -3.24 19.37 12.20
N LEU A 382 -2.70 18.17 12.46
CA LEU A 382 -1.27 17.94 12.69
C LEU A 382 -0.42 18.22 11.43
N ALA A 383 -0.87 17.75 10.27
CA ALA A 383 -0.14 17.89 9.01
C ALA A 383 -0.11 19.33 8.46
N SER A 384 -1.08 20.17 8.83
CA SER A 384 -1.12 21.59 8.45
C SER A 384 -0.48 22.53 9.48
N THR A 385 -0.19 22.05 10.70
CA THR A 385 0.39 22.88 11.78
C THR A 385 1.81 22.48 12.17
N LEU A 386 2.04 21.19 12.45
CA LEU A 386 3.30 20.68 12.99
C LEU A 386 4.21 20.15 11.88
N ALA A 387 3.65 19.41 10.90
CA ALA A 387 4.46 18.80 9.84
C ALA A 387 5.29 19.81 9.04
N PRO A 388 4.79 21.01 8.65
CA PRO A 388 5.55 21.98 7.87
C PRO A 388 6.83 22.46 8.58
N ARG A 389 6.82 22.45 9.92
CA ARG A 389 7.94 22.89 10.78
C ARG A 389 8.81 21.74 11.28
N SER A 390 8.75 20.59 10.61
CA SER A 390 9.46 19.37 11.01
C SER A 390 10.21 18.77 9.83
N ALA A 391 10.98 17.71 10.09
CA ALA A 391 11.62 16.90 9.04
C ALA A 391 10.62 16.22 8.07
N TYR A 392 9.32 16.32 8.32
CA TYR A 392 8.26 15.74 7.48
C TYR A 392 7.52 16.80 6.64
N ALA A 393 8.06 18.01 6.49
CA ALA A 393 7.42 19.10 5.76
C ALA A 393 6.96 18.70 4.34
N LEU A 394 7.81 17.97 3.60
CA LEU A 394 7.49 17.48 2.24
C LEU A 394 6.32 16.49 2.19
N TYR A 395 5.99 15.87 3.33
CA TYR A 395 4.87 14.93 3.43
C TYR A 395 3.54 15.64 3.76
N ALA A 396 3.55 16.93 4.11
CA ALA A 396 2.36 17.63 4.62
C ALA A 396 1.15 17.48 3.68
N TRP A 397 1.29 17.87 2.41
CA TRP A 397 0.19 17.77 1.44
C TRP A 397 -0.17 16.33 1.07
N SER A 398 0.80 15.43 0.94
CA SER A 398 0.52 14.03 0.61
C SER A 398 -0.22 13.32 1.74
N VAL A 399 0.13 13.60 3.00
CA VAL A 399 -0.59 13.17 4.19
C VAL A 399 -2.02 13.73 4.20
N ILE A 400 -2.19 15.03 3.95
CA ILE A 400 -3.51 15.68 3.90
C ILE A 400 -4.40 15.01 2.83
N PHE A 401 -3.92 14.89 1.60
CA PHE A 401 -4.68 14.28 0.50
C PHE A 401 -5.00 12.80 0.76
N HIS A 402 -4.03 12.03 1.26
CA HIS A 402 -4.26 10.63 1.60
C HIS A 402 -5.30 10.47 2.72
N SER A 403 -5.31 11.36 3.71
CA SER A 403 -6.27 11.28 4.82
C SER A 403 -7.72 11.42 4.37
N PHE A 404 -8.00 12.20 3.32
CA PHE A 404 -9.36 12.36 2.79
C PHE A 404 -10.02 11.05 2.33
N ILE A 405 -9.23 10.01 2.00
CA ILE A 405 -9.74 8.67 1.65
C ILE A 405 -10.62 8.09 2.77
N GLN A 406 -10.39 8.48 4.02
CA GLN A 406 -11.20 8.05 5.17
C GLN A 406 -12.57 8.73 5.27
N ILE A 407 -12.96 9.58 4.32
CA ILE A 407 -14.28 10.24 4.30
C ILE A 407 -15.14 9.69 3.16
N PRO A 408 -16.29 9.04 3.43
CA PRO A 408 -16.92 8.86 4.73
C PRO A 408 -16.48 7.56 5.46
N GLY A 409 -15.42 6.89 5.01
CA GLY A 409 -14.81 5.72 5.65
C GLY A 409 -15.57 4.40 5.46
N PHE A 410 -16.86 4.47 5.13
CA PHE A 410 -17.70 3.29 4.91
C PHE A 410 -17.76 2.79 3.46
N TYR A 411 -16.90 3.26 2.54
CA TYR A 411 -17.01 2.91 1.10
C TYR A 411 -17.03 1.41 0.82
N GLN A 412 -16.42 0.61 1.69
CA GLN A 412 -16.38 -0.84 1.56
C GLN A 412 -17.58 -1.56 2.21
N VAL A 413 -18.59 -0.86 2.72
CA VAL A 413 -19.77 -1.44 3.39
C VAL A 413 -20.48 -2.49 2.53
N MET A 414 -20.62 -2.24 1.22
CA MET A 414 -21.31 -3.17 0.31
C MET A 414 -20.51 -4.46 0.14
N ARG A 415 -19.18 -4.35 0.05
CA ARG A 415 -18.28 -5.51 0.02
C ARG A 415 -18.45 -6.35 1.28
N HIS A 416 -18.35 -5.72 2.46
CA HIS A 416 -18.49 -6.43 3.74
C HIS A 416 -19.87 -7.06 3.92
N ALA A 417 -20.94 -6.37 3.50
CA ALA A 417 -22.30 -6.89 3.54
C ALA A 417 -22.44 -8.13 2.65
N LEU A 418 -21.96 -8.07 1.40
CA LEU A 418 -21.98 -9.21 0.48
C LEU A 418 -21.14 -10.39 1.00
N THR A 419 -19.99 -10.13 1.61
CA THR A 419 -19.20 -11.18 2.27
C THR A 419 -19.92 -11.80 3.45
N GLY A 420 -20.60 -11.01 4.30
CA GLY A 420 -21.40 -11.54 5.41
C GLY A 420 -22.65 -12.32 4.95
N PHE A 421 -23.27 -11.91 3.84
CA PHE A 421 -24.29 -12.70 3.14
C PHE A 421 -23.72 -13.87 2.33
N GLN A 422 -22.40 -14.04 2.30
CA GLN A 422 -21.69 -15.07 1.53
C GLN A 422 -21.99 -15.05 0.02
N ARG A 423 -22.37 -13.87 -0.52
CA ARG A 423 -22.47 -13.62 -1.97
C ARG A 423 -21.10 -13.27 -2.53
N LEU A 424 -20.23 -14.28 -2.53
CA LEU A 424 -18.79 -14.08 -2.67
C LEU A 424 -18.35 -13.79 -4.12
N ASP A 425 -19.12 -14.17 -5.13
CA ASP A 425 -18.88 -13.74 -6.51
C ASP A 425 -18.85 -12.20 -6.63
N TYR A 426 -19.80 -11.53 -5.99
CA TYR A 426 -19.91 -10.07 -6.02
C TYR A 426 -18.91 -9.41 -5.09
N SER A 427 -18.69 -9.94 -3.88
CA SER A 427 -17.67 -9.35 -2.99
C SER A 427 -16.26 -9.46 -3.57
N ARG A 428 -15.92 -10.57 -4.26
CA ARG A 428 -14.63 -10.72 -4.93
C ARG A 428 -14.46 -9.85 -6.15
N LEU A 429 -15.55 -9.58 -6.87
CA LEU A 429 -15.53 -8.61 -7.96
C LEU A 429 -15.25 -7.19 -7.43
N LEU A 430 -15.79 -6.83 -6.26
CA LEU A 430 -15.46 -5.56 -5.60
C LEU A 430 -14.03 -5.52 -5.09
N ASP A 431 -13.52 -6.62 -4.51
CA ASP A 431 -12.12 -6.74 -4.10
C ASP A 431 -11.16 -6.45 -5.25
N ILE A 432 -11.40 -7.08 -6.39
CA ILE A 432 -10.53 -6.93 -7.57
C ILE A 432 -10.76 -5.57 -8.23
N GLY A 433 -12.00 -5.08 -8.23
CA GLY A 433 -12.34 -3.72 -8.61
C GLY A 433 -11.43 -2.70 -7.91
N LEU A 434 -11.41 -2.75 -6.58
CA LEU A 434 -10.67 -1.80 -5.75
C LEU A 434 -9.14 -1.96 -5.89
N ASN A 435 -8.63 -3.19 -5.87
CA ASN A 435 -7.18 -3.43 -5.79
C ASN A 435 -6.47 -3.41 -7.15
N VAL A 436 -7.21 -3.58 -8.25
CA VAL A 436 -6.62 -3.78 -9.58
C VAL A 436 -7.29 -2.89 -10.62
N LEU A 437 -8.59 -3.11 -10.90
CA LEU A 437 -9.24 -2.53 -12.07
C LEU A 437 -9.42 -1.02 -11.98
N PHE A 438 -9.97 -0.51 -10.88
CA PHE A 438 -10.23 0.93 -10.75
C PHE A 438 -8.94 1.75 -10.66
N PRO A 439 -7.90 1.37 -9.89
CA PRO A 439 -6.62 2.07 -9.93
C PRO A 439 -6.05 2.20 -11.34
N MET A 440 -6.06 1.12 -12.14
CA MET A 440 -5.59 1.14 -13.53
C MET A 440 -6.41 2.08 -14.44
N LEU A 441 -7.66 2.39 -14.09
CA LEU A 441 -8.52 3.29 -14.85
C LEU A 441 -8.41 4.74 -14.38
N VAL A 442 -8.39 4.98 -13.08
CA VAL A 442 -8.48 6.34 -12.50
C VAL A 442 -7.12 7.00 -12.32
N GLN A 443 -6.06 6.24 -12.02
CA GLN A 443 -4.71 6.81 -11.86
C GLN A 443 -4.22 7.50 -13.14
N PRO A 444 -4.30 6.91 -14.35
CA PRO A 444 -3.87 7.62 -15.56
C PRO A 444 -4.60 8.94 -15.76
N VAL A 445 -5.89 9.00 -15.44
CA VAL A 445 -6.71 10.21 -15.61
C VAL A 445 -6.31 11.28 -14.60
N PHE A 446 -6.40 10.98 -13.31
CA PHE A 446 -6.20 12.00 -12.27
C PHE A 446 -4.73 12.37 -12.09
N VAL A 447 -3.79 11.43 -12.24
CA VAL A 447 -2.36 11.73 -12.11
C VAL A 447 -1.89 12.60 -13.26
N THR A 448 -2.27 12.31 -14.51
CA THR A 448 -1.88 13.15 -15.65
C THR A 448 -2.49 14.55 -15.56
N ILE A 449 -3.76 14.70 -15.16
CA ILE A 449 -4.39 16.01 -14.96
C ILE A 449 -3.67 16.79 -13.87
N MET A 450 -3.40 16.16 -12.72
CA MET A 450 -2.76 16.85 -11.59
C MET A 450 -1.28 17.12 -11.82
N PHE A 451 -0.59 16.28 -12.61
CA PHE A 451 0.78 16.53 -13.06
C PHE A 451 0.84 17.75 -13.99
N ALA A 452 -0.10 17.87 -14.94
CA ALA A 452 -0.21 19.05 -15.80
C ALA A 452 -0.54 20.31 -14.99
N TRP A 453 -1.46 20.20 -14.03
CA TRP A 453 -1.75 21.30 -13.09
C TRP A 453 -0.52 21.70 -12.27
N GLY A 454 0.24 20.73 -11.75
CA GLY A 454 1.46 20.97 -10.98
C GLY A 454 2.56 21.64 -11.81
N ARG A 455 2.71 21.28 -13.08
CA ARG A 455 3.62 22.00 -14.00
C ARG A 455 3.21 23.46 -14.22
N ALA A 456 1.92 23.75 -14.24
CA ALA A 456 1.41 25.11 -14.36
C ALA A 456 1.50 25.93 -13.05
N HIS A 457 1.80 25.28 -11.91
CA HIS A 457 1.94 25.91 -10.59
C HIS A 457 3.35 25.65 -10.04
N PRO A 458 4.33 26.53 -10.34
CA PRO A 458 5.75 26.27 -10.06
C PRO A 458 6.11 25.99 -8.60
N VAL A 459 5.28 26.42 -7.64
CA VAL A 459 5.43 26.10 -6.21
C VAL A 459 5.40 24.58 -5.97
N PHE A 460 4.52 23.85 -6.65
CA PHE A 460 4.36 22.41 -6.49
C PHE A 460 5.21 21.63 -7.51
N GLY A 461 5.25 22.08 -8.75
CA GLY A 461 5.90 21.36 -9.83
C GLY A 461 5.14 20.10 -10.27
N GLY A 462 5.58 19.51 -11.39
CA GLY A 462 4.91 18.35 -11.99
C GLY A 462 4.87 17.13 -11.08
N ALA A 463 6.02 16.76 -10.50
CA ALA A 463 6.15 15.58 -9.63
C ALA A 463 5.22 15.62 -8.40
N MET A 464 5.16 16.75 -7.69
CA MET A 464 4.23 16.92 -6.56
C MET A 464 2.79 16.94 -7.04
N GLY A 465 2.47 17.61 -8.15
CA GLY A 465 1.13 17.57 -8.74
C GLY A 465 0.68 16.13 -9.01
N GLY A 466 1.52 15.33 -9.66
CA GLY A 466 1.25 13.91 -9.91
C GLY A 466 1.09 13.09 -8.62
N LEU A 467 1.89 13.37 -7.58
CA LEU A 467 1.71 12.78 -6.25
C LEU A 467 0.32 13.07 -5.66
N LEU A 468 -0.15 14.31 -5.73
CA LEU A 468 -1.50 14.66 -5.26
C LEU A 468 -2.57 13.94 -6.10
N GLY A 469 -2.32 13.81 -7.41
CA GLY A 469 -3.14 13.01 -8.32
C GLY A 469 -3.28 11.55 -7.90
N MET A 470 -2.25 10.93 -7.34
CA MET A 470 -2.33 9.57 -6.78
C MET A 470 -3.32 9.49 -5.61
N GLY A 471 -3.37 10.53 -4.77
CA GLY A 471 -4.36 10.64 -3.70
C GLY A 471 -5.79 10.76 -4.20
N VAL A 472 -6.02 11.63 -5.19
CA VAL A 472 -7.35 11.79 -5.82
C VAL A 472 -7.78 10.51 -6.52
N ALA A 473 -6.86 9.85 -7.22
CA ALA A 473 -7.10 8.56 -7.88
C ALA A 473 -7.51 7.47 -6.87
N ALA A 474 -6.82 7.37 -5.73
CA ALA A 474 -7.18 6.41 -4.68
C ALA A 474 -8.58 6.66 -4.11
N TYR A 475 -8.93 7.94 -3.86
CA TYR A 475 -10.29 8.32 -3.45
C TYR A 475 -11.34 7.94 -4.50
N ALA A 476 -11.07 8.21 -5.78
CA ALA A 476 -11.97 7.88 -6.88
C ALA A 476 -12.16 6.36 -7.01
N ALA A 477 -11.11 5.55 -6.81
CA ALA A 477 -11.21 4.10 -6.84
C ALA A 477 -12.13 3.54 -5.73
N GLU A 478 -12.03 4.07 -4.51
CA GLU A 478 -12.93 3.72 -3.41
C GLU A 478 -14.38 4.10 -3.71
N LEU A 479 -14.62 5.32 -4.24
CA LEU A 479 -15.95 5.77 -4.62
C LEU A 479 -16.56 4.90 -5.74
N LEU A 480 -15.80 4.59 -6.79
CA LEU A 480 -16.26 3.71 -7.87
C LEU A 480 -16.58 2.30 -7.36
N THR A 481 -15.76 1.78 -6.44
CA THR A 481 -16.04 0.50 -5.76
C THR A 481 -17.33 0.56 -4.97
N PHE A 482 -17.57 1.64 -4.22
CA PHE A 482 -18.82 1.85 -3.50
C PHE A 482 -20.02 1.90 -4.44
N LEU A 483 -19.94 2.64 -5.54
CA LEU A 483 -21.03 2.78 -6.52
C LEU A 483 -21.33 1.45 -7.22
N LEU A 484 -20.30 0.71 -7.64
CA LEU A 484 -20.45 -0.62 -8.20
C LEU A 484 -21.06 -1.58 -7.16
N GLY A 485 -20.60 -1.52 -5.92
CA GLY A 485 -21.13 -2.32 -4.82
C GLY A 485 -22.59 -2.01 -4.52
N LEU A 486 -22.98 -0.74 -4.52
CA LEU A 486 -24.36 -0.30 -4.35
C LEU A 486 -25.25 -0.83 -5.47
N TRP A 487 -24.77 -0.79 -6.72
CA TRP A 487 -25.47 -1.36 -7.85
C TRP A 487 -25.60 -2.89 -7.74
N LEU A 488 -24.54 -3.62 -7.39
CA LEU A 488 -24.57 -5.07 -7.18
C LEU A 488 -25.54 -5.45 -6.05
N TYR A 489 -25.48 -4.74 -4.92
CA TYR A 489 -26.33 -4.98 -3.76
C TYR A 489 -27.83 -4.81 -4.11
N ARG A 490 -28.18 -3.73 -4.82
CA ARG A 490 -29.55 -3.51 -5.34
C ARG A 490 -29.92 -4.48 -6.45
N ARG A 491 -28.95 -4.92 -7.26
CA ARG A 491 -29.16 -5.92 -8.32
C ARG A 491 -29.56 -7.27 -7.75
N VAL A 492 -29.05 -7.66 -6.57
CA VAL A 492 -29.54 -8.85 -5.84
C VAL A 492 -30.98 -8.66 -5.37
N GLY A 493 -31.37 -7.44 -4.96
CA GLY A 493 -32.70 -7.12 -4.45
C GLY A 493 -32.69 -6.58 -3.00
N TYR A 494 -31.51 -6.52 -2.38
CA TYR A 494 -31.33 -6.01 -1.03
C TYR A 494 -31.56 -4.49 -0.95
N ASN A 495 -32.05 -4.05 0.21
CA ASN A 495 -32.32 -2.66 0.51
C ASN A 495 -31.10 -1.94 1.12
N ALA A 496 -30.34 -1.23 0.28
CA ALA A 496 -29.15 -0.50 0.73
C ALA A 496 -29.43 0.56 1.80
N ARG A 497 -30.63 1.15 1.84
CA ARG A 497 -30.98 2.23 2.79
C ARG A 497 -30.79 1.79 4.24
N ILE A 498 -31.09 0.53 4.55
CA ILE A 498 -31.12 0.03 5.92
C ILE A 498 -29.71 0.01 6.53
N LEU A 499 -28.66 -0.19 5.72
CA LEU A 499 -27.27 -0.17 6.19
C LEU A 499 -26.84 1.22 6.71
N PHE A 500 -27.47 2.29 6.23
CA PHE A 500 -27.17 3.67 6.63
C PHE A 500 -28.06 4.18 7.77
N LEU A 501 -29.05 3.40 8.21
CA LEU A 501 -29.83 3.70 9.40
C LEU A 501 -29.01 3.40 10.67
N ALA A 502 -29.49 3.83 11.84
CA ALA A 502 -28.78 3.64 13.11
C ALA A 502 -29.73 3.06 14.16
N HIS A 503 -30.07 1.77 14.04
CA HIS A 503 -30.97 1.07 14.97
C HIS A 503 -30.26 0.31 16.09
N PHE A 504 -28.96 0.06 15.94
CA PHE A 504 -28.16 -0.72 16.89
C PHE A 504 -28.25 -0.22 18.34
N ASP A 505 -28.16 -1.11 19.31
CA ASP A 505 -28.09 -0.73 20.72
C ASP A 505 -26.66 -0.78 21.26
N TRP A 506 -26.52 -0.57 22.56
CA TRP A 506 -25.23 -0.62 23.22
C TRP A 506 -24.67 -2.04 23.37
N GLU A 507 -25.51 -3.08 23.33
CA GLU A 507 -25.07 -4.47 23.33
C GLU A 507 -24.34 -4.78 22.03
N VAL A 508 -24.95 -4.45 20.88
CA VAL A 508 -24.37 -4.64 19.53
C VAL A 508 -23.06 -3.86 19.40
N VAL A 509 -22.99 -2.65 19.93
CA VAL A 509 -21.73 -1.88 19.97
C VAL A 509 -20.68 -2.63 20.79
N LYS A 510 -20.99 -2.99 22.03
CA LYS A 510 -20.03 -3.70 22.92
C LYS A 510 -19.53 -5.00 22.32
N THR A 511 -20.40 -5.82 21.75
CA THR A 511 -20.01 -7.10 21.14
C THR A 511 -19.15 -6.88 19.90
N SER A 512 -19.51 -5.91 19.05
CA SER A 512 -18.71 -5.52 17.88
C SER A 512 -17.29 -5.11 18.28
N PHE A 513 -17.15 -4.19 19.24
CA PHE A 513 -15.84 -3.73 19.71
C PHE A 513 -15.06 -4.81 20.47
N LYS A 514 -15.71 -5.61 21.32
CA LYS A 514 -15.04 -6.70 22.02
C LYS A 514 -14.43 -7.67 21.02
N PHE A 515 -15.12 -7.97 19.92
CA PHE A 515 -14.57 -8.81 18.88
C PHE A 515 -13.46 -8.08 18.11
N GLY A 516 -13.74 -6.88 17.61
CA GLY A 516 -12.88 -6.13 16.71
C GLY A 516 -11.56 -5.64 17.33
N VAL A 517 -11.54 -5.24 18.61
CA VAL A 517 -10.31 -4.79 19.29
C VAL A 517 -9.26 -5.89 19.35
N PHE A 518 -9.66 -7.13 19.65
CA PHE A 518 -8.70 -8.24 19.64
C PHE A 518 -8.17 -8.51 18.22
N GLU A 519 -9.04 -8.45 17.22
CA GLU A 519 -8.61 -8.59 15.83
C GLU A 519 -7.60 -7.50 15.42
N MET A 520 -7.90 -6.24 15.76
CA MET A 520 -7.02 -5.09 15.57
C MET A 520 -5.65 -5.31 16.26
N LEU A 521 -5.62 -5.81 17.49
CA LEU A 521 -4.38 -6.12 18.20
C LEU A 521 -3.54 -7.18 17.50
N GLY A 522 -4.17 -8.18 16.87
CA GLY A 522 -3.47 -9.18 16.06
C GLY A 522 -2.77 -8.55 14.85
N SER A 523 -3.47 -7.69 14.12
CA SER A 523 -2.92 -6.97 12.96
C SER A 523 -1.82 -5.97 13.36
N ALA A 524 -2.00 -5.27 14.49
CA ALA A 524 -1.01 -4.36 15.05
C ALA A 524 0.27 -5.09 15.49
N ALA A 525 0.14 -6.29 16.09
CA ALA A 525 1.28 -7.11 16.48
C ALA A 525 2.18 -7.46 15.29
N TRP A 526 1.59 -7.85 14.16
CA TRP A 526 2.34 -8.13 12.91
C TRP A 526 3.12 -6.90 12.42
N SER A 527 2.49 -5.73 12.44
CA SER A 527 3.13 -4.48 12.02
C SER A 527 4.27 -4.07 12.95
N PHE A 528 4.08 -4.22 14.26
CA PHE A 528 5.13 -3.99 15.25
C PHE A 528 6.31 -4.98 15.08
N GLY A 529 6.01 -6.25 14.80
CA GLY A 529 7.03 -7.27 14.50
C GLY A 529 7.94 -6.86 13.34
N GLN A 530 7.35 -6.37 12.24
CA GLN A 530 8.13 -5.85 11.09
C GLN A 530 8.92 -4.60 11.43
N ALA A 531 8.34 -3.64 12.16
CA ALA A 531 9.06 -2.43 12.56
C ALA A 531 10.29 -2.77 13.43
N MET A 532 10.13 -3.70 14.38
CA MET A 532 11.23 -4.21 15.18
C MET A 532 12.27 -4.93 14.33
N GLU A 533 11.86 -5.74 13.35
CA GLU A 533 12.79 -6.41 12.44
C GLU A 533 13.65 -5.42 11.65
N ILE A 534 13.06 -4.34 11.14
CA ILE A 534 13.79 -3.26 10.46
C ILE A 534 14.79 -2.60 11.41
N ALA A 535 14.40 -2.26 12.64
CA ALA A 535 15.31 -1.66 13.61
C ALA A 535 16.49 -2.58 14.00
N ILE A 536 16.23 -3.88 14.13
CA ILE A 536 17.25 -4.88 14.47
C ILE A 536 18.23 -5.09 13.31
N THR A 537 17.72 -5.18 12.09
CA THR A 537 18.57 -5.37 10.91
C THR A 537 19.44 -4.14 10.64
N GLN A 538 18.90 -2.92 10.79
CA GLN A 538 19.69 -1.69 10.64
C GLN A 538 20.90 -1.63 11.58
N THR A 539 20.80 -2.20 12.79
CA THR A 539 21.86 -2.12 13.80
C THR A 539 22.84 -3.29 13.76
N ARG A 540 22.45 -4.45 13.22
CA ARG A 540 23.22 -5.71 13.34
C ARG A 540 23.60 -6.36 12.02
N LEU A 541 23.00 -5.95 10.91
CA LEU A 541 23.20 -6.56 9.61
C LEU A 541 24.25 -5.78 8.81
N ILE A 542 25.26 -6.48 8.30
CA ILE A 542 26.29 -5.86 7.47
C ILE A 542 25.69 -5.59 6.09
N ASN A 543 25.93 -4.39 5.53
CA ASN A 543 25.40 -4.00 4.21
C ASN A 543 23.87 -4.12 4.13
N TYR A 544 23.20 -3.59 5.15
CA TYR A 544 21.75 -3.71 5.31
C TYR A 544 20.95 -3.10 4.16
N ALA A 545 21.44 -2.01 3.55
CA ALA A 545 20.74 -1.34 2.45
C ALA A 545 20.63 -2.26 1.22
N GLU A 546 21.74 -2.86 0.77
CA GLU A 546 21.73 -3.79 -0.38
C GLU A 546 20.92 -5.05 -0.08
N ILE A 547 21.03 -5.59 1.14
CA ILE A 547 20.28 -6.77 1.56
C ILE A 547 18.78 -6.49 1.59
N TRP A 548 18.34 -5.35 2.12
CA TRP A 548 16.94 -4.97 2.13
C TRP A 548 16.40 -4.73 0.71
N GLY A 549 17.20 -4.17 -0.19
CA GLY A 549 16.85 -4.05 -1.61
C GLY A 549 16.60 -5.43 -2.25
N ASN A 550 17.51 -6.38 -2.03
CA ASN A 550 17.38 -7.75 -2.54
C ASN A 550 16.23 -8.53 -1.85
N TRP A 551 16.05 -8.33 -0.54
CA TRP A 551 14.99 -8.94 0.25
C TRP A 551 13.62 -8.44 -0.21
N GLY A 552 13.46 -7.12 -0.40
CA GLY A 552 12.22 -6.52 -0.88
C GLY A 552 11.83 -7.05 -2.25
N LEU A 553 12.79 -7.15 -3.18
CA LEU A 553 12.54 -7.73 -4.51
C LEU A 553 12.10 -9.19 -4.42
N ALA A 554 12.75 -10.02 -3.59
CA ALA A 554 12.36 -11.41 -3.39
C ALA A 554 11.00 -11.56 -2.70
N GLN A 555 10.70 -10.70 -1.71
CA GLN A 555 9.44 -10.68 -0.97
C GLN A 555 8.25 -10.32 -1.87
N ASN A 556 8.46 -9.53 -2.93
CA ASN A 556 7.39 -9.18 -3.88
C ASN A 556 6.75 -10.41 -4.53
N PHE A 557 7.51 -11.48 -4.79
CA PHE A 557 6.97 -12.73 -5.33
C PHE A 557 6.09 -13.47 -4.31
N ILE A 558 6.36 -13.31 -3.02
CA ILE A 558 5.62 -14.00 -1.96
C ILE A 558 4.19 -13.46 -1.82
N PHE A 559 3.95 -12.22 -2.23
CA PHE A 559 2.59 -11.66 -2.28
C PHE A 559 1.63 -12.48 -3.16
N ALA A 560 2.14 -13.26 -4.13
CA ALA A 560 1.29 -14.14 -4.93
C ALA A 560 0.48 -15.14 -4.07
N PHE A 561 1.04 -15.60 -2.94
CA PHE A 561 0.35 -16.51 -2.02
C PHE A 561 -0.86 -15.88 -1.32
N ASN A 562 -0.97 -14.54 -1.28
CA ASN A 562 -2.13 -13.85 -0.70
C ASN A 562 -3.42 -14.10 -1.48
N VAL A 563 -3.38 -14.64 -2.70
CA VAL A 563 -4.60 -15.06 -3.40
C VAL A 563 -5.44 -16.05 -2.56
N THR A 564 -4.78 -16.84 -1.71
CA THR A 564 -5.43 -17.79 -0.81
C THR A 564 -6.20 -17.12 0.34
N GLN A 565 -5.85 -15.89 0.73
CA GLN A 565 -6.64 -15.09 1.69
C GLN A 565 -8.07 -14.92 1.18
N THR A 566 -8.25 -14.78 -0.13
CA THR A 566 -9.57 -14.65 -0.75
C THR A 566 -10.48 -15.87 -0.48
N LEU A 567 -9.90 -17.07 -0.39
CA LEU A 567 -10.65 -18.25 0.06
C LEU A 567 -10.98 -18.14 1.55
N ASN A 568 -9.96 -17.86 2.37
CA ASN A 568 -10.08 -17.87 3.83
C ASN A 568 -11.09 -16.82 4.35
N ASP A 569 -11.10 -15.64 3.74
CA ASP A 569 -12.09 -14.58 3.99
C ASP A 569 -13.54 -15.03 3.72
N GLY A 570 -13.75 -15.99 2.82
CA GLY A 570 -15.05 -16.59 2.55
C GLY A 570 -15.38 -17.75 3.50
N VAL A 571 -14.36 -18.43 4.01
CA VAL A 571 -14.50 -19.54 4.96
C VAL A 571 -14.87 -19.03 6.35
N MET A 572 -14.31 -17.89 6.80
CA MET A 572 -14.64 -17.30 8.11
C MET A 572 -16.15 -17.09 8.33
N PRO A 573 -16.90 -16.40 7.44
CA PRO A 573 -18.35 -16.24 7.60
C PRO A 573 -19.11 -17.56 7.49
N ALA A 574 -18.65 -18.52 6.68
CA ALA A 574 -19.26 -19.84 6.60
C ALA A 574 -19.12 -20.62 7.92
N ILE A 575 -17.94 -20.57 8.55
CA ILE A 575 -17.71 -21.15 9.88
C ILE A 575 -18.58 -20.44 10.92
N SER A 576 -18.65 -19.10 10.90
CA SER A 576 -19.49 -18.32 11.82
C SER A 576 -20.97 -18.72 11.75
N GLU A 577 -21.51 -18.84 10.53
CA GLU A 577 -22.89 -19.30 10.29
C GLU A 577 -23.11 -20.73 10.84
N ALA A 578 -22.17 -21.65 10.61
CA ALA A 578 -22.31 -23.05 11.04
C ALA A 578 -22.17 -23.21 12.58
N ILE A 579 -21.10 -22.68 13.17
CA ILE A 579 -20.75 -22.95 14.56
C ILE A 579 -21.70 -22.28 15.55
N SER A 580 -22.16 -21.05 15.24
CA SER A 580 -23.13 -20.34 16.09
C SER A 580 -24.50 -21.02 16.12
N ASN A 581 -24.81 -21.84 15.11
CA ASN A 581 -26.04 -22.65 15.03
C ASN A 581 -25.79 -24.14 15.37
N GLY A 582 -24.69 -24.43 16.09
CA GLY A 582 -24.40 -25.75 16.64
C GLY A 582 -23.89 -26.80 15.64
N LYS A 583 -23.62 -26.42 14.38
CA LYS A 583 -23.19 -27.33 13.31
C LYS A 583 -21.66 -27.50 13.31
N ARG A 584 -21.17 -28.34 14.24
CA ARG A 584 -19.73 -28.53 14.47
C ARG A 584 -19.05 -29.36 13.37
N ILE A 585 -19.75 -30.36 12.81
CA ILE A 585 -19.19 -31.24 11.78
C ILE A 585 -19.06 -30.46 10.46
N LEU A 586 -20.04 -29.62 10.14
CA LEU A 586 -19.98 -28.68 9.03
C LEU A 586 -18.84 -27.67 9.19
N SER A 587 -18.66 -27.12 10.39
CA SER A 587 -17.52 -26.22 10.67
C SER A 587 -16.17 -26.92 10.48
N GLN A 588 -16.07 -28.18 10.92
CA GLN A 588 -14.90 -29.04 10.70
C GLN A 588 -14.68 -29.32 9.20
N TYR A 589 -15.75 -29.55 8.43
CA TYR A 589 -15.65 -29.74 6.98
C TYR A 589 -15.16 -28.47 6.26
N TYR A 590 -15.63 -27.30 6.67
CA TYR A 590 -15.13 -26.03 6.13
C TYR A 590 -13.63 -25.83 6.40
N SER A 591 -13.13 -26.17 7.59
CA SER A 591 -11.68 -26.08 7.85
C SER A 591 -10.88 -27.13 7.06
N VAL A 592 -11.39 -28.35 6.92
CA VAL A 592 -10.80 -29.41 6.07
C VAL A 592 -10.66 -28.94 4.63
N MET A 593 -11.72 -28.37 4.05
CA MET A 593 -11.71 -27.89 2.68
C MET A 593 -10.82 -26.65 2.53
N ALA A 594 -10.75 -25.78 3.55
CA ALA A 594 -9.79 -24.69 3.58
C ALA A 594 -8.34 -25.23 3.54
N TYR A 595 -7.98 -26.22 4.36
CA TYR A 595 -6.65 -26.86 4.29
C TYR A 595 -6.36 -27.46 2.91
N LYS A 596 -7.33 -28.18 2.32
CA LYS A 596 -7.18 -28.79 1.00
C LYS A 596 -6.87 -27.76 -0.08
N TYR A 597 -7.73 -26.75 -0.23
CA TYR A 597 -7.60 -25.77 -1.32
C TYR A 597 -6.43 -24.82 -1.10
N ASN A 598 -6.13 -24.43 0.14
CA ASN A 598 -4.92 -23.65 0.39
C ASN A 598 -3.66 -24.47 0.06
N GLY A 599 -3.59 -25.75 0.48
CA GLY A 599 -2.45 -26.61 0.16
C GLY A 599 -2.27 -26.82 -1.35
N LEU A 600 -3.37 -27.01 -2.08
CA LEU A 600 -3.42 -27.06 -3.53
C LEU A 600 -2.82 -25.79 -4.16
N THR A 601 -3.36 -24.62 -3.82
CA THR A 601 -2.95 -23.35 -4.40
C THR A 601 -1.53 -22.97 -4.01
N SER A 602 -1.12 -23.23 -2.77
CA SER A 602 0.24 -23.02 -2.32
C SER A 602 1.24 -23.90 -3.07
N ALA A 603 0.92 -25.18 -3.33
CA ALA A 603 1.80 -26.04 -4.11
C ALA A 603 1.91 -25.59 -5.57
N PHE A 604 0.83 -25.10 -6.17
CA PHE A 604 0.85 -24.50 -7.51
C PHE A 604 1.78 -23.29 -7.56
N ILE A 605 1.51 -22.28 -6.73
CA ILE A 605 2.28 -21.03 -6.71
C ILE A 605 3.74 -21.32 -6.35
N GLY A 606 3.98 -22.18 -5.37
CA GLY A 606 5.33 -22.61 -5.00
C GLY A 606 6.09 -23.25 -6.15
N ALA A 607 5.46 -24.18 -6.89
CA ALA A 607 6.08 -24.82 -8.04
C ALA A 607 6.44 -23.82 -9.16
N VAL A 608 5.53 -22.89 -9.46
CA VAL A 608 5.74 -21.86 -10.49
C VAL A 608 6.87 -20.91 -10.08
N LEU A 609 6.80 -20.37 -8.88
CA LEU A 609 7.78 -19.39 -8.39
C LEU A 609 9.17 -20.01 -8.22
N LEU A 610 9.28 -21.26 -7.74
CA LEU A 610 10.57 -21.95 -7.66
C LEU A 610 11.19 -22.16 -9.06
N ALA A 611 10.38 -22.45 -10.08
CA ALA A 611 10.87 -22.70 -11.44
C ALA A 611 11.22 -21.41 -12.21
N VAL A 612 10.55 -20.30 -11.89
CA VAL A 612 10.57 -19.08 -12.71
C VAL A 612 11.22 -17.89 -12.00
N ALA A 613 10.93 -17.64 -10.72
CA ALA A 613 11.28 -16.38 -10.06
C ALA A 613 12.79 -16.08 -10.06
N PRO A 614 13.71 -17.02 -9.79
CA PRO A 614 15.15 -16.75 -9.87
C PRO A 614 15.60 -16.30 -11.27
N LYS A 615 15.09 -16.96 -12.32
CA LYS A 615 15.40 -16.63 -13.72
C LYS A 615 14.81 -15.28 -14.12
N PHE A 616 13.58 -15.02 -13.69
CA PHE A 616 12.91 -13.75 -13.92
C PHE A 616 13.69 -12.60 -13.29
N ILE A 617 14.11 -12.71 -12.03
CA ILE A 617 14.90 -11.68 -11.35
C ILE A 617 16.19 -11.42 -12.14
N LEU A 618 16.99 -12.45 -12.39
CA LEU A 618 18.27 -12.28 -13.09
C LEU A 618 18.13 -11.65 -14.47
N GLY A 619 17.12 -12.06 -15.26
CA GLY A 619 16.92 -11.55 -16.60
C GLY A 619 16.18 -10.22 -16.70
N SER A 620 15.49 -9.77 -15.65
CA SER A 620 14.75 -8.49 -15.65
C SER A 620 15.46 -7.37 -14.90
N THR A 621 16.21 -7.69 -13.84
CA THR A 621 16.84 -6.68 -12.97
C THR A 621 18.37 -6.70 -13.02
N GLY A 622 18.99 -7.69 -13.68
CA GLY A 622 20.44 -7.78 -13.84
C GLY A 622 21.17 -8.45 -12.67
N ILE A 623 22.50 -8.52 -12.78
CA ILE A 623 23.38 -9.30 -11.88
C ILE A 623 23.46 -8.74 -10.46
N GLU A 624 23.22 -7.44 -10.28
CA GLU A 624 23.23 -6.77 -8.97
C GLU A 624 22.18 -7.35 -8.00
N PHE A 625 21.11 -7.95 -8.53
CA PHE A 625 20.04 -8.60 -7.77
C PHE A 625 20.20 -10.13 -7.67
N GLN A 626 21.40 -10.65 -7.91
CA GLN A 626 21.66 -12.09 -7.80
C GLN A 626 21.32 -12.63 -6.40
N ARG A 627 21.53 -11.83 -5.33
CA ARG A 627 21.15 -12.23 -3.96
C ARG A 627 19.64 -12.42 -3.84
N ALA A 628 18.82 -11.56 -4.44
CA ALA A 628 17.36 -11.71 -4.48
C ALA A 628 16.95 -13.02 -5.14
N ALA A 629 17.62 -13.43 -6.24
CA ALA A 629 17.38 -14.70 -6.90
C ALA A 629 17.72 -15.92 -6.01
N VAL A 630 18.63 -15.77 -5.05
CA VAL A 630 18.91 -16.79 -4.02
C VAL A 630 17.88 -16.74 -2.89
N TYR A 631 17.51 -15.55 -2.41
CA TYR A 631 16.55 -15.37 -1.30
C TYR A 631 15.13 -15.79 -1.66
N VAL A 632 14.71 -15.60 -2.90
CA VAL A 632 13.35 -15.94 -3.34
C VAL A 632 13.05 -17.43 -3.20
N ILE A 633 14.07 -18.31 -3.25
CA ILE A 633 13.88 -19.76 -3.11
C ILE A 633 13.37 -20.14 -1.70
N PRO A 634 14.11 -19.90 -0.59
CA PRO A 634 13.61 -20.21 0.74
C PRO A 634 12.37 -19.39 1.11
N LEU A 635 12.24 -18.15 0.63
CA LEU A 635 11.05 -17.34 0.87
C LEU A 635 9.82 -17.92 0.16
N THR A 636 9.96 -18.50 -1.03
CA THR A 636 8.86 -19.17 -1.75
C THR A 636 8.41 -20.42 -0.99
N ILE A 637 9.36 -21.20 -0.46
CA ILE A 637 9.05 -22.35 0.39
C ILE A 637 8.31 -21.89 1.65
N TRP A 638 8.77 -20.81 2.29
CA TRP A 638 8.10 -20.20 3.43
C TRP A 638 6.67 -19.79 3.07
N GLY A 639 6.48 -19.07 1.96
CA GLY A 639 5.18 -18.70 1.40
C GLY A 639 4.23 -19.89 1.23
N ALA A 640 4.73 -20.98 0.65
CA ALA A 640 3.94 -22.17 0.40
C ALA A 640 3.44 -22.86 1.69
N VAL A 641 4.15 -22.74 2.81
CA VAL A 641 3.78 -23.36 4.08
C VAL A 641 3.00 -22.45 5.04
N GLN A 642 2.63 -21.23 4.62
CA GLN A 642 1.88 -20.28 5.47
C GLN A 642 0.44 -20.69 5.74
N PHE A 643 -0.17 -21.44 4.82
CA PHE A 643 -1.61 -21.65 4.87
C PHE A 643 -2.19 -22.25 6.17
N PRO A 644 -1.50 -23.15 6.92
CA PRO A 644 -2.07 -23.66 8.16
C PRO A 644 -2.29 -22.57 9.20
N SER A 645 -1.44 -21.54 9.18
CA SER A 645 -1.55 -20.34 10.02
C SER A 645 -2.82 -19.55 9.67
N TRP A 646 -3.06 -19.30 8.38
CA TRP A 646 -4.25 -18.55 7.92
C TRP A 646 -5.56 -19.30 8.15
N VAL A 647 -5.60 -20.62 7.92
CA VAL A 647 -6.76 -21.44 8.28
C VAL A 647 -7.01 -21.37 9.78
N GLY A 648 -5.93 -21.43 10.58
CA GLY A 648 -6.00 -21.32 12.03
C GLY A 648 -6.63 -20.01 12.50
N ASP A 649 -6.20 -18.88 11.92
CA ASP A 649 -6.70 -17.54 12.22
C ASP A 649 -8.20 -17.40 11.88
N ASN A 650 -8.62 -17.91 10.73
CA ASN A 650 -10.02 -17.82 10.28
C ASN A 650 -10.96 -18.73 11.08
N VAL A 651 -10.48 -19.90 11.52
CA VAL A 651 -11.21 -20.76 12.46
C VAL A 651 -11.45 -20.04 13.79
N GLN A 652 -10.46 -19.31 14.31
CA GLN A 652 -10.59 -18.57 15.57
C GLN A 652 -11.57 -17.40 15.46
N LEU A 653 -11.52 -16.67 14.34
CA LEU A 653 -12.46 -15.58 14.06
C LEU A 653 -13.89 -16.10 13.89
N GLY A 654 -14.09 -17.12 13.05
CA GLY A 654 -15.40 -17.73 12.82
C GLY A 654 -16.00 -18.33 14.09
N ALA A 655 -15.17 -18.91 14.97
CA ALA A 655 -15.59 -19.44 16.26
C ALA A 655 -15.79 -18.36 17.36
N ASN A 656 -15.79 -17.07 17.02
CA ASN A 656 -15.97 -15.95 17.95
C ASN A 656 -14.87 -15.85 19.04
N LYS A 657 -13.63 -16.21 18.70
CA LYS A 657 -12.46 -16.18 19.60
C LYS A 657 -11.29 -15.36 19.02
N PRO A 658 -11.49 -14.06 18.69
CA PRO A 658 -10.45 -13.23 18.09
C PRO A 658 -9.22 -13.06 18.98
N TYR A 659 -9.38 -13.11 20.30
CA TYR A 659 -8.26 -13.05 21.26
C TYR A 659 -7.25 -14.18 21.07
N LEU A 660 -7.68 -15.37 20.61
CA LEU A 660 -6.75 -16.48 20.32
C LEU A 660 -5.85 -16.13 19.14
N LYS A 661 -6.40 -15.51 18.10
CA LYS A 661 -5.63 -15.03 16.95
C LYS A 661 -4.62 -13.98 17.38
N SER A 662 -5.04 -12.98 18.16
CA SER A 662 -4.14 -11.93 18.65
C SER A 662 -2.95 -12.50 19.42
N ILE A 663 -3.21 -13.42 20.36
CA ILE A 663 -2.17 -14.03 21.18
C ILE A 663 -1.21 -14.85 20.33
N LEU A 664 -1.71 -15.63 19.37
CA LEU A 664 -0.88 -16.49 18.53
C LEU A 664 -0.05 -15.70 17.51
N VAL A 665 -0.63 -14.66 16.89
CA VAL A 665 0.10 -13.74 16.01
C VAL A 665 1.16 -12.97 16.80
N PHE A 666 0.82 -12.46 17.98
CA PHE A 666 1.78 -11.77 18.84
C PHE A 666 2.92 -12.70 19.26
N SER A 667 2.61 -13.93 19.66
CA SER A 667 3.62 -14.94 20.03
C SER A 667 4.54 -15.28 18.85
N GLU A 668 3.99 -15.40 17.63
CA GLU A 668 4.77 -15.58 16.41
C GLU A 668 5.76 -14.42 16.22
N GLN A 669 5.30 -13.17 16.35
CA GLN A 669 6.18 -12.00 16.19
C GLN A 669 7.25 -11.93 17.28
N VAL A 670 6.92 -12.26 18.53
CA VAL A 670 7.91 -12.32 19.63
C VAL A 670 9.00 -13.34 19.33
N ILE A 671 8.63 -14.54 18.87
CA ILE A 671 9.59 -15.59 18.50
C ILE A 671 10.48 -15.09 17.34
N ARG A 672 9.88 -14.49 16.30
CA ARG A 672 10.62 -13.95 15.16
C ARG A 672 11.63 -12.88 15.57
N VAL A 673 11.18 -11.88 16.33
CA VAL A 673 12.02 -10.76 16.79
C VAL A 673 13.13 -11.25 17.72
N ALA A 674 12.84 -12.15 18.65
CA ALA A 674 13.83 -12.70 19.55
C ALA A 674 14.89 -13.54 18.81
N LEU A 675 14.48 -14.39 17.87
CA LEU A 675 15.40 -15.17 17.05
C LEU A 675 16.24 -14.27 16.14
N ALA A 676 15.64 -13.25 15.51
CA ALA A 676 16.37 -12.26 14.73
C ALA A 676 17.41 -11.54 15.61
N TRP A 677 17.05 -11.09 16.81
CA TRP A 677 17.98 -10.44 17.71
C TRP A 677 19.20 -11.32 18.07
N ILE A 678 18.96 -12.59 18.38
CA ILE A 678 19.98 -13.54 18.85
C ILE A 678 20.86 -14.05 17.70
N LEU A 679 20.25 -14.45 16.58
CA LEU A 679 20.94 -15.20 15.53
C LEU A 679 21.58 -14.31 14.47
N LEU A 680 21.08 -13.08 14.28
CA LEU A 680 21.47 -12.25 13.14
C LEU A 680 22.93 -11.82 13.18
N ALA A 681 23.49 -11.58 14.37
CA ALA A 681 24.92 -11.26 14.52
C ALA A 681 25.83 -12.38 13.95
N ARG A 682 25.40 -13.64 14.03
CA ARG A 682 26.20 -14.80 13.60
C ARG A 682 25.84 -15.31 12.21
N PHE A 683 24.55 -15.34 11.87
CA PHE A 683 24.04 -15.98 10.66
C PHE A 683 23.50 -14.98 9.61
N GLN A 684 23.58 -13.68 9.87
CA GLN A 684 23.18 -12.60 8.95
C GLN A 684 21.77 -12.86 8.37
N VAL A 685 21.54 -12.67 7.07
CA VAL A 685 20.21 -12.86 6.42
C VAL A 685 19.60 -14.24 6.66
N THR A 686 20.44 -15.28 6.75
CA THR A 686 19.96 -16.65 7.01
C THR A 686 19.25 -16.73 8.37
N ALA A 687 19.64 -15.90 9.36
CA ALA A 687 18.94 -15.80 10.63
C ALA A 687 17.49 -15.34 10.46
N LEU A 688 17.23 -14.38 9.57
CA LEU A 688 15.88 -13.89 9.28
C LEU A 688 15.04 -15.02 8.69
N ILE A 689 15.55 -15.72 7.68
CA ILE A 689 14.87 -16.87 7.08
C ILE A 689 14.51 -17.91 8.15
N ILE A 690 15.48 -18.29 9.00
CA ILE A 690 15.25 -19.23 10.12
C ILE A 690 14.16 -18.71 11.06
N ALA A 691 14.22 -17.44 11.47
CA ALA A 691 13.25 -16.84 12.37
C ALA A 691 11.83 -16.88 11.80
N TYR A 692 11.66 -16.57 10.50
CA TYR A 692 10.38 -16.65 9.79
C TYR A 692 9.80 -18.06 9.76
N PHE A 693 10.61 -19.07 9.43
CA PHE A 693 10.18 -20.46 9.43
C PHE A 693 9.81 -20.94 10.82
N VAL A 694 10.66 -20.71 11.82
CA VAL A 694 10.43 -21.18 13.19
C VAL A 694 9.18 -20.51 13.77
N GLY A 695 9.04 -19.19 13.64
CA GLY A 695 7.85 -18.47 14.10
C GLY A 695 6.57 -19.03 13.48
N LEU A 696 6.55 -19.18 12.16
CA LEU A 696 5.39 -19.69 11.42
C LEU A 696 5.04 -21.13 11.81
N PHE A 697 6.02 -22.04 11.88
CA PHE A 697 5.76 -23.44 12.25
C PHE A 697 5.25 -23.57 13.68
N VAL A 698 5.85 -22.84 14.62
CA VAL A 698 5.41 -22.83 16.02
C VAL A 698 3.96 -22.34 16.10
N LYS A 699 3.63 -21.23 15.43
CA LYS A 699 2.25 -20.74 15.37
C LYS A 699 1.31 -21.76 14.73
N GLY A 700 1.64 -22.28 13.53
CA GLY A 700 0.77 -23.19 12.78
C GLY A 700 0.44 -24.48 13.54
N ILE A 701 1.46 -25.10 14.15
CA ILE A 701 1.30 -26.31 14.97
C ILE A 701 0.46 -25.98 16.20
N THR A 702 0.78 -24.90 16.91
CA THR A 702 0.04 -24.50 18.12
C THR A 702 -1.41 -24.17 17.80
N ALA A 703 -1.66 -23.42 16.72
CA ALA A 703 -2.99 -23.05 16.26
C ALA A 703 -3.86 -24.28 15.97
N TYR A 704 -3.31 -25.32 15.33
CA TYR A 704 -4.05 -26.56 15.09
C TYR A 704 -4.57 -27.20 16.38
N PHE A 705 -3.71 -27.40 17.37
CA PHE A 705 -4.09 -28.01 18.65
C PHE A 705 -4.99 -27.11 19.50
N VAL A 706 -4.71 -25.82 19.54
CA VAL A 706 -5.53 -24.83 20.26
C VAL A 706 -6.93 -24.77 19.65
N ASN A 707 -7.04 -24.74 18.32
CA ASN A 707 -8.32 -24.71 17.62
C ASN A 707 -9.11 -26.01 17.82
N HIS A 708 -8.43 -27.16 17.79
CA HIS A 708 -9.05 -28.45 18.05
C HIS A 708 -9.71 -28.50 19.42
N LYS A 709 -9.05 -27.94 20.45
CA LYS A 709 -9.53 -27.95 21.83
C LYS A 709 -10.54 -26.84 22.13
N LEU A 710 -10.29 -25.62 21.65
CA LEU A 710 -11.04 -24.44 22.06
C LEU A 710 -12.11 -24.00 21.06
N CYS A 711 -11.99 -24.30 19.76
CA CYS A 711 -12.99 -23.89 18.76
C CYS A 711 -13.93 -25.07 18.45
N PHE A 712 -13.44 -26.02 17.66
CA PHE A 712 -14.10 -27.28 17.36
C PHE A 712 -13.05 -28.29 16.91
N PRO A 713 -13.29 -29.61 17.07
CA PRO A 713 -12.34 -30.63 16.67
C PRO A 713 -11.88 -30.43 15.22
N GLN A 714 -10.58 -30.23 15.00
CA GLN A 714 -9.99 -30.14 13.66
C GLN A 714 -9.73 -31.54 13.10
N ARG A 715 -9.84 -31.68 11.77
CA ARG A 715 -9.36 -32.84 11.01
C ARG A 715 -8.44 -32.35 9.90
N PHE A 716 -7.36 -33.08 9.66
CA PHE A 716 -6.43 -32.80 8.59
C PHE A 716 -6.25 -34.05 7.72
N TYR A 717 -6.70 -33.97 6.47
CA TYR A 717 -6.56 -35.06 5.50
C TYR A 717 -5.24 -34.88 4.75
N LEU A 718 -4.18 -35.50 5.30
CA LEU A 718 -2.78 -35.36 4.85
C LEU A 718 -2.62 -35.56 3.34
N TRP A 719 -3.30 -36.56 2.76
CA TRP A 719 -3.14 -36.88 1.34
C TRP A 719 -3.65 -35.74 0.45
N GLN A 720 -4.92 -35.35 0.58
CA GLN A 720 -5.51 -34.33 -0.28
C GLN A 720 -4.98 -32.92 0.01
N SER A 721 -4.56 -32.65 1.26
CA SER A 721 -4.16 -31.29 1.70
C SER A 721 -2.67 -31.02 1.63
N LEU A 722 -1.82 -32.06 1.57
CA LEU A 722 -0.36 -31.89 1.57
C LEU A 722 0.34 -32.82 0.58
N THR A 723 0.13 -34.14 0.65
CA THR A 723 0.89 -35.10 -0.17
C THR A 723 0.60 -34.96 -1.67
N ALA A 724 -0.67 -35.03 -2.09
CA ALA A 724 -1.04 -34.89 -3.50
C ALA A 724 -0.69 -33.51 -4.07
N PRO A 725 -0.91 -32.38 -3.36
CA PRO A 725 -0.42 -31.07 -3.80
C PRO A 725 1.10 -31.04 -3.97
N LEU A 726 1.89 -31.58 -3.03
CA LEU A 726 3.36 -31.59 -3.12
C LEU A 726 3.85 -32.45 -4.29
N LEU A 727 3.26 -33.62 -4.54
CA LEU A 727 3.60 -34.47 -5.68
C LEU A 727 3.26 -33.77 -7.01
N ALA A 728 2.08 -33.15 -7.10
CA ALA A 728 1.68 -32.35 -8.26
C ALA A 728 2.64 -31.17 -8.47
N GLY A 729 2.97 -30.45 -7.40
CA GLY A 729 3.89 -29.32 -7.43
C GLY A 729 5.31 -29.72 -7.83
N ALA A 730 5.83 -30.83 -7.33
CA ALA A 730 7.15 -31.34 -7.70
C ALA A 730 7.23 -31.75 -9.17
N ALA A 731 6.22 -32.49 -9.66
CA ALA A 731 6.12 -32.86 -11.08
C ALA A 731 5.98 -31.61 -11.97
N HIS A 732 5.14 -30.67 -11.56
CA HIS A 732 4.92 -29.42 -12.27
C HIS A 732 6.18 -28.55 -12.32
N TYR A 733 6.88 -28.40 -11.19
CA TYR A 733 8.18 -27.72 -11.11
C TYR A 733 9.20 -28.37 -12.04
N GLY A 734 9.27 -29.70 -12.10
CA GLY A 734 10.17 -30.43 -13.01
C GLY A 734 9.88 -30.11 -14.48
N ILE A 735 8.61 -30.13 -14.88
CA ILE A 735 8.19 -29.79 -16.26
C ILE A 735 8.50 -28.32 -16.58
N LEU A 736 8.14 -27.39 -15.69
CA LEU A 736 8.42 -25.97 -15.89
C LEU A 736 9.93 -25.69 -15.94
N SER A 737 10.71 -26.33 -15.07
CA SER A 737 12.18 -26.17 -15.07
C SER A 737 12.80 -26.61 -16.38
N LEU A 738 12.30 -27.72 -16.95
CA LEU A 738 12.69 -28.21 -18.27
C LEU A 738 12.31 -27.21 -19.36
N ILE A 739 11.04 -26.81 -19.45
CA ILE A 739 10.57 -25.80 -20.44
C ILE A 739 11.41 -24.52 -20.34
N ASN A 740 11.64 -24.03 -19.12
CA ASN A 740 12.38 -22.80 -18.87
C ASN A 740 13.85 -22.92 -19.27
N SER A 741 14.45 -24.11 -19.25
CA SER A 741 15.84 -24.30 -19.73
C SER A 741 15.97 -24.15 -21.24
N PHE A 742 14.90 -24.37 -22.00
CA PHE A 742 14.88 -24.18 -23.46
C PHE A 742 14.48 -22.76 -23.86
N LEU A 743 13.57 -22.13 -23.12
CA LEU A 743 13.00 -20.82 -23.49
C LEU A 743 13.78 -19.62 -22.97
N TRP A 744 14.34 -19.70 -21.76
CA TRP A 744 14.97 -18.56 -21.12
C TRP A 744 16.39 -18.31 -21.63
N LYS A 745 16.67 -17.09 -22.08
CA LYS A 745 17.97 -16.69 -22.62
C LYS A 745 18.71 -15.66 -21.78
N GLY A 746 18.18 -15.32 -20.59
CA GLY A 746 18.79 -14.32 -19.70
C GLY A 746 18.37 -12.88 -19.98
N ASP A 747 17.39 -12.66 -20.87
CA ASP A 747 16.87 -11.33 -21.21
C ASP A 747 15.46 -11.10 -20.61
N GLN A 748 15.01 -9.85 -20.65
CA GLN A 748 13.73 -9.43 -20.10
C GLN A 748 12.53 -10.07 -20.81
N ILE A 749 12.58 -10.23 -22.14
CA ILE A 749 11.46 -10.76 -22.92
C ILE A 749 11.26 -12.23 -22.59
N THR A 750 12.34 -13.02 -22.60
CA THR A 750 12.24 -14.43 -22.26
C THR A 750 11.88 -14.64 -20.80
N SER A 751 12.30 -13.75 -19.88
CA SER A 751 11.85 -13.72 -18.48
C SER A 751 10.33 -13.51 -18.35
N VAL A 752 9.76 -12.53 -19.03
CA VAL A 752 8.30 -12.27 -19.02
C VAL A 752 7.53 -13.45 -19.64
N LEU A 753 8.07 -14.04 -20.71
CA LEU A 753 7.46 -15.18 -21.39
C LEU A 753 7.37 -16.42 -20.49
N ILE A 754 8.48 -16.81 -19.83
CA ILE A 754 8.46 -17.98 -18.92
C ILE A 754 7.53 -17.75 -17.72
N PHE A 755 7.36 -16.50 -17.29
CA PHE A 755 6.44 -16.15 -16.22
C PHE A 755 4.97 -16.23 -16.67
N LEU A 756 4.66 -15.76 -17.87
CA LEU A 756 3.34 -15.91 -18.49
C LEU A 756 2.98 -17.39 -18.66
N ILE A 757 3.90 -18.19 -19.22
CA ILE A 757 3.73 -19.64 -19.39
C ILE A 757 3.56 -20.31 -18.02
N GLY A 758 4.38 -19.92 -17.05
CA GLY A 758 4.37 -20.44 -15.69
C GLY A 758 3.06 -20.19 -14.96
N ILE A 759 2.30 -19.13 -15.25
CA ILE A 759 1.05 -18.84 -14.52
C ILE A 759 -0.19 -19.35 -15.27
N LEU A 760 -0.34 -19.03 -16.55
CA LEU A 760 -1.64 -19.14 -17.22
C LEU A 760 -1.80 -20.46 -18.01
N PRO A 761 -0.92 -20.81 -18.97
CA PRO A 761 -0.94 -22.11 -19.65
C PRO A 761 -0.60 -23.30 -18.75
N SER A 762 0.22 -23.12 -17.71
CA SER A 762 0.66 -24.23 -16.84
C SER A 762 -0.40 -24.64 -15.80
N PHE A 763 -1.32 -23.73 -15.43
CA PHE A 763 -2.32 -23.99 -14.39
C PHE A 763 -3.20 -25.23 -14.69
N PRO A 764 -3.76 -25.40 -15.90
CA PRO A 764 -4.45 -26.63 -16.29
C PRO A 764 -3.60 -27.90 -16.11
N LEU A 765 -2.29 -27.83 -16.44
CA LEU A 765 -1.38 -28.95 -16.29
C LEU A 765 -1.18 -29.32 -14.82
N PHE A 766 -0.97 -28.33 -13.95
CA PHE A 766 -0.91 -28.57 -12.51
C PHE A 766 -2.22 -29.20 -11.98
N MET A 767 -3.37 -28.68 -12.41
CA MET A 767 -4.68 -29.21 -12.00
C MET A 767 -4.91 -30.65 -12.48
N PHE A 768 -4.43 -31.00 -13.67
CA PHE A 768 -4.39 -32.38 -14.15
C PHE A 768 -3.51 -33.27 -13.27
N LEU A 769 -2.28 -32.83 -12.95
CA LEU A 769 -1.35 -33.59 -12.10
C LEU A 769 -1.92 -33.80 -10.69
N TYR A 770 -2.58 -32.81 -10.12
CA TYR A 770 -3.25 -32.94 -8.82
C TYR A 770 -4.37 -33.99 -8.86
N GLY A 771 -5.16 -34.03 -9.94
CA GLY A 771 -6.12 -35.11 -10.21
C GLY A 771 -5.44 -36.47 -10.34
N LEU A 772 -4.34 -36.54 -11.08
CA LEU A 772 -3.58 -37.76 -11.34
C LEU A 772 -2.99 -38.36 -10.05
N PHE A 773 -2.54 -37.54 -9.11
CA PHE A 773 -1.99 -37.99 -7.82
C PHE A 773 -3.06 -38.25 -6.73
N GLY A 774 -4.34 -38.33 -7.11
CA GLY A 774 -5.42 -38.67 -6.19
C GLY A 774 -5.78 -37.54 -5.22
N GLY A 775 -5.67 -36.28 -5.65
CA GLY A 775 -6.08 -35.11 -4.87
C GLY A 775 -7.59 -34.97 -4.66
N TRP A 776 -8.40 -35.82 -5.32
CA TRP A 776 -9.85 -35.77 -5.28
C TRP A 776 -10.47 -37.11 -4.91
N ASP A 777 -11.61 -37.00 -4.25
CA ASP A 777 -12.64 -38.02 -4.22
C ASP A 777 -13.83 -37.55 -5.07
N LYS A 778 -14.75 -38.47 -5.35
CA LYS A 778 -15.91 -38.21 -6.22
C LYS A 778 -16.73 -37.02 -5.72
N ASP A 779 -17.01 -37.01 -4.43
CA ASP A 779 -17.88 -36.03 -3.80
C ASP A 779 -17.30 -34.60 -3.82
N THR A 780 -16.01 -34.46 -3.54
CA THR A 780 -15.34 -33.16 -3.56
C THR A 780 -15.09 -32.66 -4.98
N LEU A 781 -14.96 -33.57 -5.95
CA LEU A 781 -14.91 -33.23 -7.37
C LEU A 781 -16.28 -32.75 -7.88
N ASP A 782 -17.37 -33.36 -7.42
CA ASP A 782 -18.73 -32.90 -7.71
C ASP A 782 -18.98 -31.53 -7.09
N GLU A 783 -18.54 -31.27 -5.85
CA GLU A 783 -18.64 -29.93 -5.24
C GLU A 783 -17.83 -28.87 -6.01
N LEU A 784 -16.67 -29.22 -6.57
CA LEU A 784 -15.93 -28.32 -7.47
C LEU A 784 -16.75 -27.98 -8.71
N LYS A 785 -17.47 -28.97 -9.28
CA LYS A 785 -18.34 -28.76 -10.44
C LYS A 785 -19.45 -27.76 -10.14
N ASP A 786 -20.07 -27.90 -8.97
CA ASP A 786 -21.14 -27.02 -8.50
C ASP A 786 -20.58 -25.60 -8.29
N ALA A 787 -19.42 -25.47 -7.64
CA ALA A 787 -18.77 -24.18 -7.48
C ALA A 787 -18.39 -23.52 -8.82
N VAL A 788 -18.00 -24.29 -9.84
CA VAL A 788 -17.76 -23.78 -11.20
C VAL A 788 -19.04 -23.26 -11.85
N ALA A 789 -20.21 -23.83 -11.53
CA ALA A 789 -21.47 -23.29 -12.01
C ALA A 789 -21.75 -21.89 -11.44
N LEU A 790 -21.27 -21.60 -10.22
CA LEU A 790 -21.46 -20.32 -9.54
C LEU A 790 -20.60 -19.16 -10.07
N THR A 791 -19.57 -19.42 -10.89
CA THR A 791 -18.58 -18.38 -11.28
C THR A 791 -19.03 -17.44 -12.39
N GLY A 792 -20.26 -17.61 -12.90
CA GLY A 792 -20.89 -16.70 -13.85
C GLY A 792 -20.05 -16.48 -15.12
N GLY A 793 -19.60 -15.23 -15.34
CA GLY A 793 -18.80 -14.86 -16.51
C GLY A 793 -17.42 -15.52 -16.58
N MET A 794 -16.90 -16.03 -15.46
CA MET A 794 -15.59 -16.72 -15.40
C MET A 794 -15.71 -18.23 -15.64
N ARG A 795 -16.93 -18.75 -15.86
CA ARG A 795 -17.21 -20.19 -15.96
C ARG A 795 -16.33 -20.91 -16.99
N TRP A 796 -16.06 -20.28 -18.12
CA TRP A 796 -15.21 -20.88 -19.15
C TRP A 796 -13.78 -21.13 -18.64
N LEU A 797 -13.18 -20.12 -18.01
CA LEU A 797 -11.81 -20.21 -17.50
C LEU A 797 -11.73 -21.18 -16.31
N THR A 798 -12.70 -21.16 -15.40
CA THR A 798 -12.72 -22.10 -14.26
C THR A 798 -12.98 -23.53 -14.69
N ARG A 799 -13.81 -23.73 -15.72
CA ARG A 799 -14.11 -25.06 -16.25
C ARG A 799 -12.90 -25.67 -16.94
N TRP A 800 -12.31 -24.99 -17.92
CA TRP A 800 -11.20 -25.51 -18.71
C TRP A 800 -9.84 -25.34 -18.04
N GLY A 801 -9.70 -24.35 -17.15
CA GLY A 801 -8.50 -24.12 -16.37
C GLY A 801 -8.36 -25.03 -15.16
N MET A 802 -9.48 -25.49 -14.59
CA MET A 802 -9.47 -26.22 -13.31
C MET A 802 -10.24 -27.53 -13.36
N TYR A 803 -11.55 -27.50 -13.65
CA TYR A 803 -12.40 -28.69 -13.52
C TYR A 803 -12.07 -29.80 -14.54
N GLU A 804 -12.09 -29.51 -15.84
CA GLU A 804 -11.89 -30.52 -16.88
C GLU A 804 -10.49 -31.17 -16.81
N PRO A 805 -9.38 -30.42 -16.64
CA PRO A 805 -8.05 -31.02 -16.46
C PRO A 805 -7.97 -31.92 -15.23
N THR A 806 -8.51 -31.47 -14.10
CA THR A 806 -8.58 -32.28 -12.88
C THR A 806 -9.43 -33.53 -13.05
N ALA A 807 -10.61 -33.41 -13.67
CA ALA A 807 -11.51 -34.54 -13.89
C ALA A 807 -10.85 -35.59 -14.80
N LEU A 808 -10.12 -35.15 -15.83
CA LEU A 808 -9.33 -36.03 -16.68
C LEU A 808 -8.22 -36.73 -15.87
N GLY A 809 -7.46 -35.99 -15.06
CA GLY A 809 -6.43 -36.55 -14.20
C GLY A 809 -7.00 -37.58 -13.21
N ALA A 810 -8.13 -37.27 -12.57
CA ALA A 810 -8.81 -38.16 -11.64
C ALA A 810 -9.37 -39.42 -12.35
N ARG A 811 -9.84 -39.30 -13.60
CA ARG A 811 -10.32 -40.44 -14.38
C ARG A 811 -9.21 -41.43 -14.74
N VAL A 812 -8.01 -40.93 -15.02
CA VAL A 812 -6.84 -41.75 -15.37
C VAL A 812 -6.13 -42.28 -14.12
N SER A 813 -6.27 -41.60 -12.99
CA SER A 813 -5.57 -41.93 -11.75
C SER A 813 -6.00 -43.26 -11.14
N PRO A 814 -5.06 -44.17 -10.80
CA PRO A 814 -5.35 -45.35 -9.99
C PRO A 814 -5.56 -45.00 -8.50
N LEU A 815 -5.25 -43.76 -8.09
CA LEU A 815 -5.36 -43.27 -6.71
C LEU A 815 -6.67 -42.51 -6.45
N ASN A 816 -7.46 -42.24 -7.49
CA ASN A 816 -8.73 -41.54 -7.35
C ASN A 816 -9.67 -42.27 -6.37
N GLY A 817 -10.24 -41.52 -5.43
CA GLY A 817 -11.15 -42.06 -4.41
C GLY A 817 -10.50 -42.93 -3.32
N ARG A 818 -9.18 -43.18 -3.35
CA ARG A 818 -8.51 -43.99 -2.31
C ARG A 818 -8.34 -43.26 -0.98
N PHE A 819 -8.35 -41.93 -1.00
CA PHE A 819 -8.11 -41.08 0.17
C PHE A 819 -9.26 -40.09 0.39
N PRO A 820 -10.50 -40.54 0.67
CA PRO A 820 -11.68 -39.67 0.69
C PRO A 820 -11.73 -38.76 1.92
N ILE A 821 -12.35 -37.58 1.78
CA ILE A 821 -12.74 -36.73 2.90
C ILE A 821 -14.01 -37.30 3.55
N THR A 822 -13.82 -38.10 4.59
CA THR A 822 -14.86 -38.96 5.19
C THR A 822 -15.97 -38.23 5.95
N ASN A 823 -15.76 -37.00 6.42
CA ASN A 823 -16.76 -36.26 7.20
C ASN A 823 -17.77 -35.48 6.35
N ARG A 824 -17.67 -35.52 5.02
CA ARG A 824 -18.52 -34.72 4.13
C ARG A 824 -20.00 -35.08 4.25
N VAL A 825 -20.35 -36.36 4.28
CA VAL A 825 -21.76 -36.80 4.30
C VAL A 825 -22.48 -36.22 5.52
N GLU A 826 -21.90 -36.40 6.70
CA GLU A 826 -22.41 -35.84 7.96
C GLU A 826 -22.45 -34.29 7.94
N ALA A 827 -21.43 -33.65 7.36
CA ALA A 827 -21.40 -32.19 7.21
C ALA A 827 -22.53 -31.69 6.30
N MET A 828 -22.82 -32.38 5.19
CA MET A 828 -23.90 -32.01 4.28
C MET A 828 -25.28 -32.23 4.90
N GLU A 829 -25.44 -33.18 5.81
CA GLU A 829 -26.66 -33.29 6.61
C GLU A 829 -26.86 -32.09 7.53
N GLU A 830 -25.82 -31.65 8.24
CA GLU A 830 -25.85 -30.42 9.03
C GLU A 830 -26.14 -29.19 8.17
N ALA A 831 -25.57 -29.13 6.95
CA ALA A 831 -25.80 -28.04 6.01
C ALA A 831 -27.25 -27.98 5.51
N ARG A 832 -27.86 -29.13 5.16
CA ARG A 832 -29.27 -29.20 4.78
C ARG A 832 -30.19 -28.78 5.93
N LYS A 833 -29.90 -29.24 7.16
CA LYS A 833 -30.64 -28.82 8.37
C LYS A 833 -30.55 -27.30 8.55
N LEU A 834 -29.35 -26.74 8.49
CA LEU A 834 -29.14 -25.31 8.65
C LEU A 834 -29.83 -24.51 7.55
N THR A 835 -29.80 -24.99 6.30
CA THR A 835 -30.53 -24.37 5.18
C THR A 835 -32.04 -24.32 5.45
N GLY A 836 -32.60 -25.39 6.03
CA GLY A 836 -34.01 -25.43 6.43
C GLY A 836 -34.37 -24.56 7.63
N GLU A 837 -33.41 -24.27 8.51
CA GLU A 837 -33.58 -23.40 9.70
C GLU A 837 -33.59 -21.90 9.35
N LYS A 838 -33.10 -21.52 8.16
CA LYS A 838 -33.01 -20.11 7.73
C LYS A 838 -34.38 -19.46 7.59
N VAL A 839 -34.51 -18.26 8.15
CA VAL A 839 -35.67 -17.40 7.94
C VAL A 839 -35.70 -16.93 6.47
N ARG A 840 -36.87 -17.04 5.84
CA ARG A 840 -37.10 -16.53 4.49
C ARG A 840 -37.24 -15.00 4.53
N LEU A 841 -36.39 -14.31 3.78
CA LEU A 841 -36.38 -12.85 3.63
C LEU A 841 -37.43 -12.33 2.64
#